data_AF-U5VRW4-F1
#
_entry.id   AF-U5VRW4-F1
#
_cell.length_a   1.000
_cell.length_b   1.000
_cell.length_c   1.000
_cell.angle_alpha   90.00
_cell.angle_beta   90.00
_cell.angle_gamma   90.00
#
_symmetry.space_group_name_H-M   'P 1'
#
loop_
_entity.id
_entity.type
_entity.pdbx_description
1 polymer ?
#
loop_
_entity_poly.entity_id
_entity_poly.type
_entity_poly.pdbx_seq_one_letter_code
_entity_poly.pdbx_strand_id
1 'polypeptide(L)'
;MRPNTSGLRRRLTQAATGNLRLPASRAARLVAGPAPVVNLAPNPSFRSAQADGTFDQPLDAGGVYVHFHSAARSAPVPGLGVTGALVTGSGTNNDSHIAPGGRDESQDFRLGLRAGGTYTASVSVFLTEPLTGAINPYALRIIPGCVRGGTANFHLTASPPARNEYGDHRISVTFTLPENATAAWVRLLAGMSQGHGQVYWHSFSLTEGEQHVTYFDGDTEDDNFFTYEWLGEPGASASRRTLRAYQEILTRTDRQGVADEAARLSRAGEAAEADLLVAALAGELDPISRLTTARRLRDRDEIPQARQTLRKMIKAGDEHGDAAFELGRLHERKHDWAGAEQLYRDAVEKKPGDSERFYRLAYTLDKLKRRDESKQTSRQGLAVDGELPFDGPAVLDLDVKCFGARREIGIFLSEHLDQIRTQARQRLDRPARTALEMPIFVYWAQGFESAPALVKRCVAELRANNPQAQVHELSDTNLGYYVDMPVDLVTALGDNKTNFSDLVRLALLEKFGGIWVDATVYAPKALSEPVGAALGDGDFFAFNYHGPYISNWFLAARPGSYVAHLWRAAMYLWWEKRGELIEYFLAHHIFEMLYHLDADFAAEWDKGNRVSTRPAHALQVAMLQPYEPESFERLLTGSFAHKLRYKYQPQQVMSDSNLAHLVRGDHRI
;
A
#
# COMPACT_ATOMS: atom_id res chain seq x y z
N MET A 1 -75.36 -21.56 -49.39
CA MET A 1 -75.25 -20.38 -50.27
C MET A 1 -74.02 -19.58 -49.87
N ARG A 2 -73.38 -18.95 -50.86
CA ARG A 2 -72.04 -18.36 -50.87
C ARG A 2 -71.76 -17.32 -49.76
N PRO A 3 -70.47 -17.09 -49.41
CA PRO A 3 -70.02 -16.04 -48.50
C PRO A 3 -69.92 -14.69 -49.22
N ASN A 4 -69.89 -13.58 -48.47
CA ASN A 4 -69.52 -12.28 -49.04
C ASN A 4 -68.28 -11.71 -48.35
N THR A 5 -67.35 -11.30 -49.18
CA THR A 5 -65.96 -10.99 -48.89
C THR A 5 -65.72 -9.49 -48.73
N SER A 6 -64.87 -9.17 -47.74
CA SER A 6 -63.74 -8.22 -47.77
C SER A 6 -63.92 -6.76 -48.22
N GLY A 7 -63.45 -5.85 -47.36
CA GLY A 7 -62.93 -4.53 -47.74
C GLY A 7 -61.77 -4.15 -46.81
N LEU A 8 -60.57 -4.05 -47.39
CA LEU A 8 -59.28 -3.86 -46.72
C LEU A 8 -59.01 -2.41 -46.26
N ARG A 9 -58.39 -2.31 -45.08
CA ARG A 9 -57.24 -1.46 -44.67
C ARG A 9 -57.20 0.07 -44.91
N ARG A 10 -56.94 0.72 -43.75
CA ARG A 10 -55.89 1.72 -43.42
C ARG A 10 -56.22 3.23 -43.47
N ARG A 11 -56.13 3.80 -42.25
CA ARG A 11 -55.21 4.88 -41.79
C ARG A 11 -55.77 6.31 -41.58
N LEU A 12 -55.47 6.77 -40.36
CA LEU A 12 -55.01 8.10 -39.91
C LEU A 12 -56.04 9.10 -39.36
N THR A 13 -55.51 9.88 -38.39
CA THR A 13 -56.06 11.03 -37.64
C THR A 13 -56.99 10.66 -36.48
N GLN A 14 -56.88 11.18 -35.25
CA GLN A 14 -56.38 12.49 -34.80
C GLN A 14 -56.11 12.45 -33.26
N ALA A 15 -55.08 13.19 -32.81
CA ALA A 15 -54.90 13.65 -31.42
C ALA A 15 -56.01 14.69 -31.07
N ALA A 16 -56.30 15.17 -29.87
CA ALA A 16 -55.82 15.16 -28.48
C ALA A 16 -57.08 15.54 -27.64
N THR A 17 -57.22 15.36 -26.33
CA THR A 17 -56.58 16.06 -25.19
C THR A 17 -57.37 15.62 -23.95
N GLY A 18 -56.71 15.32 -22.83
CA GLY A 18 -57.45 15.06 -21.58
C GLY A 18 -56.59 14.56 -20.43
N ASN A 19 -55.90 15.50 -19.75
CA ASN A 19 -55.47 15.46 -18.35
C ASN A 19 -55.18 14.08 -17.71
N LEU A 20 -53.94 13.63 -17.82
CA LEU A 20 -53.37 12.65 -16.89
C LEU A 20 -52.68 13.41 -15.76
N ARG A 21 -53.29 13.39 -14.57
CA ARG A 21 -52.62 13.69 -13.31
C ARG A 21 -51.36 12.82 -13.23
N LEU A 22 -50.18 13.44 -13.21
CA LEU A 22 -48.94 12.76 -12.85
C LEU A 22 -49.08 12.21 -11.42
N PRO A 23 -48.80 10.93 -11.17
CA PRO A 23 -48.80 10.42 -9.81
C PRO A 23 -47.66 11.08 -9.03
N ALA A 24 -47.95 11.39 -7.77
CA ALA A 24 -47.01 11.97 -6.82
C ALA A 24 -45.63 11.32 -6.92
N SER A 25 -44.59 12.16 -6.94
CA SER A 25 -43.21 11.78 -6.71
C SER A 25 -43.17 10.71 -5.63
N ARG A 26 -42.54 9.57 -5.95
CA ARG A 26 -42.20 8.51 -5.01
C ARG A 26 -41.59 9.20 -3.79
N ALA A 27 -42.38 9.30 -2.73
CA ALA A 27 -41.98 9.92 -1.49
C ALA A 27 -40.65 9.33 -1.09
N ALA A 28 -39.71 10.21 -0.72
CA ALA A 28 -38.46 9.83 -0.08
C ALA A 28 -38.77 8.75 0.95
N ARG A 29 -38.40 7.50 0.65
CA ARG A 29 -38.35 6.49 1.69
C ARG A 29 -37.38 7.06 2.71
N LEU A 30 -37.86 7.28 3.93
CA LEU A 30 -37.03 7.34 5.12
C LEU A 30 -36.25 6.02 5.13
N VAL A 31 -35.10 6.01 4.45
CA VAL A 31 -34.07 5.01 4.68
C VAL A 31 -33.65 5.30 6.12
N ALA A 32 -34.01 4.41 7.05
CA ALA A 32 -33.44 4.46 8.40
C ALA A 32 -31.92 4.60 8.22
N GLY A 33 -31.32 5.60 8.89
CA GLY A 33 -29.87 5.79 8.84
C GLY A 33 -29.13 4.51 9.24
N PRO A 34 -27.82 4.41 8.99
CA PRO A 34 -27.05 3.28 9.49
C PRO A 34 -27.25 3.21 11.00
N ALA A 35 -27.24 1.99 11.55
CA ALA A 35 -27.10 1.87 13.00
C ALA A 35 -25.86 2.68 13.42
N PRO A 36 -25.95 3.53 14.46
CA PRO A 36 -24.80 4.26 14.93
C PRO A 36 -23.64 3.32 15.26
N VAL A 37 -22.43 3.76 14.96
CA VAL A 37 -21.22 3.01 15.30
C VAL A 37 -20.85 3.38 16.74
N VAL A 38 -20.70 2.37 17.60
CA VAL A 38 -20.31 2.57 19.00
C VAL A 38 -18.87 2.10 19.18
N ASN A 39 -18.01 3.00 19.66
CA ASN A 39 -16.70 2.63 20.18
C ASN A 39 -16.88 2.27 21.66
N LEU A 40 -16.72 0.99 21.96
CA LEU A 40 -16.95 0.41 23.28
C LEU A 40 -15.86 0.79 24.30
N ALA A 41 -14.76 1.42 23.85
CA ALA A 41 -13.69 1.85 24.72
C ALA A 41 -14.10 3.09 25.55
N PRO A 42 -14.05 3.02 26.90
CA PRO A 42 -14.41 4.15 27.76
C PRO A 42 -13.38 5.28 27.80
N ASN A 43 -12.09 4.95 27.64
CA ASN A 43 -10.96 5.89 27.62
C ASN A 43 -10.07 5.64 26.37
N PRO A 44 -10.61 5.85 25.16
CA PRO A 44 -9.97 5.49 23.88
C PRO A 44 -8.70 6.30 23.58
N SER A 45 -8.61 7.54 24.07
CA SER A 45 -7.47 8.43 23.89
C SER A 45 -6.41 8.31 25.00
N PHE A 46 -6.66 7.50 26.03
CA PHE A 46 -5.82 7.38 27.24
C PHE A 46 -5.58 8.71 27.96
N ARG A 47 -6.49 9.68 27.83
CA ARG A 47 -6.40 10.99 28.49
C ARG A 47 -6.92 10.97 29.91
N SER A 48 -7.92 10.14 30.20
CA SER A 48 -8.48 10.02 31.54
C SER A 48 -7.50 9.28 32.44
N ALA A 49 -6.82 10.02 33.30
CA ALA A 49 -5.82 9.54 34.22
C ALA A 49 -5.85 10.38 35.50
N GLN A 50 -5.18 9.93 36.55
CA GLN A 50 -4.95 10.70 37.77
C GLN A 50 -4.03 11.90 37.50
N ALA A 51 -3.90 12.81 38.47
CA ALA A 51 -3.09 14.03 38.33
C ALA A 51 -1.60 13.75 38.06
N ASP A 52 -1.08 12.59 38.50
CA ASP A 52 0.28 12.11 38.24
C ASP A 52 0.39 11.29 36.93
N GLY A 53 -0.72 11.14 36.20
CA GLY A 53 -0.82 10.44 34.93
C GLY A 53 -1.08 8.94 35.03
N THR A 54 -1.23 8.36 36.23
CA THR A 54 -1.52 6.91 36.38
C THR A 54 -2.98 6.59 36.05
N PHE A 55 -3.25 5.33 35.72
CA PHE A 55 -4.58 4.85 35.32
C PHE A 55 -5.37 4.18 36.46
N ASP A 56 -5.21 4.65 37.71
CA ASP A 56 -5.81 4.04 38.91
C ASP A 56 -7.32 4.32 39.09
N GLN A 57 -8.04 4.58 38.00
CA GLN A 57 -9.50 4.73 37.99
C GLN A 57 -10.19 3.36 37.94
N PRO A 58 -11.45 3.24 38.40
CA PRO A 58 -12.25 2.03 38.21
C PRO A 58 -12.28 1.60 36.73
N LEU A 59 -12.16 0.30 36.47
CA LEU A 59 -12.04 -0.25 35.10
C LEU A 59 -13.29 0.05 34.24
N ASP A 60 -14.46 0.04 34.87
CA ASP A 60 -15.75 0.40 34.27
C ASP A 60 -15.90 1.90 34.02
N ALA A 61 -15.09 2.73 34.66
CA ALA A 61 -15.05 4.19 34.50
C ALA A 61 -13.84 4.67 33.65
N GLY A 62 -13.32 3.83 32.74
CA GLY A 62 -12.19 4.23 31.89
C GLY A 62 -10.80 3.83 32.39
N GLY A 63 -10.72 3.06 33.48
CA GLY A 63 -9.48 2.53 34.01
C GLY A 63 -8.73 1.64 33.00
N VAL A 64 -7.40 1.67 33.07
CA VAL A 64 -6.52 0.83 32.26
C VAL A 64 -5.76 -0.09 33.19
N TYR A 65 -5.90 -1.39 33.00
CA TYR A 65 -5.09 -2.33 33.75
C TYR A 65 -3.64 -2.25 33.27
N VAL A 66 -2.71 -2.03 34.19
CA VAL A 66 -1.26 -2.02 33.93
C VAL A 66 -0.67 -3.28 34.52
N HIS A 67 -0.06 -4.12 33.69
CA HIS A 67 0.56 -5.35 34.17
C HIS A 67 1.78 -5.04 35.05
N PHE A 68 2.03 -5.85 36.08
CA PHE A 68 3.10 -5.60 37.06
C PHE A 68 4.53 -5.59 36.48
N HIS A 69 4.72 -6.13 35.27
CA HIS A 69 5.96 -6.00 34.48
C HIS A 69 6.01 -4.72 33.63
N SER A 70 5.16 -3.74 33.91
CA SER A 70 5.05 -2.50 33.16
C SER A 70 4.86 -1.33 34.10
N ALA A 71 5.21 -0.14 33.61
CA ALA A 71 4.69 1.12 34.10
C ALA A 71 3.97 1.79 32.93
N ALA A 72 2.86 2.46 33.19
CA ALA A 72 2.11 3.19 32.19
C ALA A 72 1.61 4.52 32.74
N ARG A 73 1.64 5.55 31.90
CA ARG A 73 1.04 6.85 32.21
C ARG A 73 0.48 7.51 30.97
N SER A 74 -0.50 8.39 31.15
CA SER A 74 -0.93 9.30 30.09
C SER A 74 0.20 10.28 29.74
N ALA A 75 0.50 10.44 28.46
CA ALA A 75 1.55 11.35 27.97
C ALA A 75 1.27 11.84 26.54
N PRO A 76 1.68 13.07 26.18
CA PRO A 76 1.70 13.50 24.79
C PRO A 76 2.54 12.57 23.92
N VAL A 77 2.03 12.21 22.75
CA VAL A 77 2.78 11.44 21.75
C VAL A 77 3.66 12.41 20.96
N PRO A 78 4.99 12.20 20.92
CA PRO A 78 5.92 13.13 20.29
C PRO A 78 5.55 13.43 18.82
N GLY A 79 5.44 14.71 18.48
CA GLY A 79 5.23 15.17 17.10
C GLY A 79 3.83 14.96 16.52
N LEU A 80 2.90 14.30 17.22
CA LEU A 80 1.57 13.95 16.68
C LEU A 80 0.41 14.81 17.20
N GLY A 81 0.64 15.67 18.20
CA GLY A 81 -0.42 16.52 18.76
C GLY A 81 -1.54 15.76 19.49
N VAL A 82 -1.35 14.47 19.76
CA VAL A 82 -2.29 13.61 20.48
C VAL A 82 -1.70 13.16 21.82
N THR A 83 -2.55 12.69 22.72
CA THR A 83 -2.17 12.04 23.97
C THR A 83 -2.36 10.53 23.82
N GLY A 84 -1.53 9.75 24.52
CA GLY A 84 -1.63 8.30 24.56
C GLY A 84 -1.12 7.73 25.87
N ALA A 85 -1.16 6.40 25.99
CA ALA A 85 -0.53 5.66 27.07
C ALA A 85 0.93 5.38 26.73
N LEU A 86 1.85 6.06 27.43
CA LEU A 86 3.27 5.73 27.42
C LEU A 86 3.51 4.53 28.33
N VAL A 87 4.00 3.44 27.75
CA VAL A 87 4.30 2.18 28.44
C VAL A 87 5.81 1.92 28.43
N THR A 88 6.35 1.56 29.58
CA THR A 88 7.73 1.10 29.78
C THR A 88 7.75 -0.25 30.50
N GLY A 89 8.77 -1.08 30.27
CA GLY A 89 8.96 -2.32 31.04
C GLY A 89 9.40 -2.06 32.49
N SER A 90 9.02 -2.96 33.39
CA SER A 90 9.41 -2.97 34.81
C SER A 90 10.08 -4.30 35.17
N GLY A 91 11.33 -4.24 35.64
CA GLY A 91 12.13 -5.43 35.91
C GLY A 91 12.65 -6.12 34.64
N THR A 92 13.00 -7.40 34.77
CA THR A 92 13.70 -8.18 33.73
C THR A 92 12.77 -8.92 32.77
N ASN A 93 11.47 -9.03 33.09
CA ASN A 93 10.49 -9.73 32.23
C ASN A 93 10.00 -8.78 31.13
N ASN A 94 9.78 -9.31 29.93
CA ASN A 94 9.32 -8.60 28.74
C ASN A 94 7.81 -8.75 28.47
N ASP A 95 7.04 -9.36 29.38
CA ASP A 95 5.56 -9.40 29.30
C ASP A 95 4.91 -8.06 29.72
N SER A 96 5.46 -6.95 29.23
CA SER A 96 4.98 -5.59 29.51
C SER A 96 3.75 -5.28 28.65
N HIS A 97 2.62 -5.00 29.28
CA HIS A 97 1.36 -4.74 28.59
C HIS A 97 0.39 -3.93 29.43
N ILE A 98 -0.58 -3.34 28.73
CA ILE A 98 -1.77 -2.73 29.31
C ILE A 98 -3.03 -3.40 28.75
N ALA A 99 -4.15 -3.27 29.46
CA ALA A 99 -5.47 -3.68 28.97
C ALA A 99 -6.47 -2.53 29.18
N PRO A 100 -6.86 -1.80 28.12
CA PRO A 100 -7.88 -0.75 28.19
C PRO A 100 -9.22 -1.34 28.67
N GLY A 101 -9.90 -0.71 29.64
CA GLY A 101 -11.11 -1.24 30.26
C GLY A 101 -10.88 -2.46 31.17
N GLY A 102 -9.61 -2.83 31.37
CA GLY A 102 -9.17 -3.75 32.40
C GLY A 102 -9.08 -5.22 32.03
N ARG A 103 -8.67 -5.99 33.03
CA ARG A 103 -8.61 -7.45 33.07
C ARG A 103 -8.96 -7.84 34.51
N ASP A 104 -9.86 -8.78 34.71
CA ASP A 104 -10.14 -9.34 36.03
C ASP A 104 -10.05 -10.86 36.06
N GLU A 105 -10.00 -11.39 37.27
CA GLU A 105 -10.11 -12.82 37.59
C GLU A 105 -11.56 -13.23 37.89
N SER A 106 -12.48 -12.25 37.94
CA SER A 106 -13.89 -12.37 38.30
C SER A 106 -14.75 -13.04 37.23
N GLN A 107 -14.16 -13.30 36.05
CA GLN A 107 -14.83 -13.89 34.89
C GLN A 107 -15.91 -12.97 34.27
N ASP A 108 -15.68 -11.65 34.23
CA ASP A 108 -16.64 -10.73 33.61
C ASP A 108 -16.25 -10.35 32.18
N PHE A 109 -17.25 -10.03 31.37
CA PHE A 109 -17.04 -9.40 30.06
C PHE A 109 -16.70 -7.92 30.22
N ARG A 110 -15.50 -7.52 29.78
CA ARG A 110 -15.06 -6.12 29.78
C ARG A 110 -15.42 -5.43 28.45
N LEU A 111 -15.45 -4.09 28.47
CA LEU A 111 -15.71 -3.27 27.28
C LEU A 111 -17.01 -3.64 26.53
N GLY A 112 -18.05 -4.11 27.22
CA GLY A 112 -19.32 -4.49 26.59
C GLY A 112 -19.25 -5.72 25.65
N LEU A 113 -18.15 -6.47 25.68
CA LEU A 113 -17.97 -7.73 24.95
C LEU A 113 -19.01 -8.78 25.37
N ARG A 114 -19.32 -9.74 24.50
CA ARG A 114 -20.30 -10.81 24.75
C ARG A 114 -19.88 -12.10 24.07
N ALA A 115 -20.25 -13.24 24.66
CA ALA A 115 -20.05 -14.55 24.04
C ALA A 115 -20.72 -14.60 22.65
N GLY A 116 -20.05 -15.23 21.68
CA GLY A 116 -20.51 -15.32 20.28
C GLY A 116 -20.41 -14.02 19.48
N GLY A 117 -20.10 -12.88 20.12
CA GLY A 117 -19.95 -11.60 19.43
C GLY A 117 -18.66 -11.54 18.60
N THR A 118 -18.73 -10.86 17.46
CA THR A 118 -17.57 -10.51 16.62
C THR A 118 -17.23 -9.04 16.85
N TYR A 119 -15.95 -8.74 16.97
CA TYR A 119 -15.45 -7.40 17.27
C TYR A 119 -14.21 -7.08 16.45
N THR A 120 -14.00 -5.79 16.20
CA THR A 120 -12.77 -5.27 15.59
C THR A 120 -12.11 -4.29 16.55
N ALA A 121 -10.87 -4.58 16.94
CA ALA A 121 -10.05 -3.72 17.77
C ALA A 121 -8.93 -3.09 16.93
N SER A 122 -8.68 -1.80 17.11
CA SER A 122 -7.57 -1.11 16.46
C SER A 122 -6.89 -0.10 17.40
N VAL A 123 -5.60 0.12 17.18
CA VAL A 123 -4.79 1.06 17.97
C VAL A 123 -3.63 1.58 17.13
N SER A 124 -3.17 2.79 17.44
CA SER A 124 -1.95 3.36 16.87
C SER A 124 -0.80 3.16 17.86
N VAL A 125 0.35 2.76 17.32
CA VAL A 125 1.57 2.46 18.04
C VAL A 125 2.64 3.41 17.56
N PHE A 126 3.15 4.26 18.46
CA PHE A 126 4.24 5.16 18.15
C PHE A 126 5.50 4.77 18.92
N LEU A 127 6.60 4.68 18.17
CA LEU A 127 7.94 4.43 18.69
C LEU A 127 8.84 5.62 18.41
N THR A 128 9.54 6.07 19.45
CA THR A 128 10.63 7.05 19.33
C THR A 128 11.93 6.37 18.89
N GLU A 129 12.12 5.13 19.32
CA GLU A 129 13.21 4.25 18.93
C GLU A 129 12.74 2.80 18.90
N PRO A 130 13.40 1.92 18.11
CA PRO A 130 13.09 0.50 18.15
C PRO A 130 13.41 -0.08 19.52
N LEU A 131 12.51 -0.91 20.02
CA LEU A 131 12.71 -1.78 21.18
C LEU A 131 13.97 -2.63 20.99
N THR A 132 14.66 -2.91 22.09
CA THR A 132 15.92 -3.69 22.11
C THR A 132 15.84 -4.85 23.11
N GLY A 133 16.95 -5.56 23.32
CA GLY A 133 17.02 -6.67 24.27
C GLY A 133 16.21 -7.89 23.83
N ALA A 134 15.83 -8.72 24.80
CA ALA A 134 14.94 -9.86 24.54
C ALA A 134 13.50 -9.34 24.40
N ILE A 135 13.03 -9.23 23.16
CA ILE A 135 11.68 -8.76 22.84
C ILE A 135 10.70 -9.93 22.93
N ASN A 136 9.51 -9.69 23.47
CA ASN A 136 8.45 -10.69 23.53
C ASN A 136 8.04 -11.12 22.09
N PRO A 137 7.85 -12.42 21.80
CA PRO A 137 7.45 -12.87 20.45
C PRO A 137 6.12 -12.28 19.95
N TYR A 138 5.28 -11.80 20.85
CA TYR A 138 4.00 -11.16 20.55
C TYR A 138 4.03 -9.63 20.73
N ALA A 139 5.21 -9.03 20.93
CA ALA A 139 5.37 -7.58 21.11
C ALA A 139 4.70 -6.76 20.00
N LEU A 140 4.32 -5.54 20.36
CA LEU A 140 3.72 -4.54 19.47
C LEU A 140 2.42 -5.03 18.80
N ARG A 141 1.56 -5.74 19.55
CA ARG A 141 0.30 -6.31 19.04
C ARG A 141 -0.90 -6.01 19.92
N ILE A 142 -2.06 -6.07 19.29
CA ILE A 142 -3.36 -6.24 19.96
C ILE A 142 -3.59 -7.74 20.14
N ILE A 143 -3.88 -8.18 21.36
CA ILE A 143 -4.09 -9.59 21.71
C ILE A 143 -5.39 -9.72 22.51
N PRO A 144 -6.51 -10.07 21.84
CA PRO A 144 -7.73 -10.47 22.52
C PRO A 144 -7.53 -11.76 23.32
N GLY A 145 -8.12 -11.82 24.50
CA GLY A 145 -8.16 -13.02 25.34
C GLY A 145 -9.56 -13.27 25.90
N CYS A 146 -9.80 -14.50 26.34
CA CYS A 146 -11.08 -14.89 26.92
C CYS A 146 -10.93 -16.03 27.94
N VAL A 147 -11.93 -16.23 28.81
CA VAL A 147 -12.07 -17.48 29.58
C VAL A 147 -13.08 -18.38 28.87
N ARG A 148 -12.71 -19.64 28.62
CA ARG A 148 -13.61 -20.67 28.06
C ARG A 148 -13.49 -21.96 28.88
N GLY A 149 -14.62 -22.51 29.32
CA GLY A 149 -14.62 -23.71 30.18
C GLY A 149 -13.79 -23.54 31.47
N GLY A 150 -13.81 -22.34 32.08
CA GLY A 150 -13.05 -22.01 33.28
C GLY A 150 -11.54 -21.82 33.08
N THR A 151 -11.02 -21.94 31.85
CA THR A 151 -9.60 -21.75 31.54
C THR A 151 -9.38 -20.46 30.75
N ALA A 152 -8.41 -19.65 31.16
CA ALA A 152 -8.00 -18.46 30.44
C ALA A 152 -7.21 -18.82 29.18
N ASN A 153 -7.71 -18.37 28.03
CA ASN A 153 -6.96 -18.31 26.78
C ASN A 153 -6.45 -16.87 26.59
N PHE A 154 -5.15 -16.67 26.82
CA PHE A 154 -4.50 -15.36 26.72
C PHE A 154 -4.20 -14.89 25.30
N HIS A 155 -4.35 -15.78 24.32
CA HIS A 155 -4.00 -15.54 22.92
C HIS A 155 -5.11 -16.12 22.03
N LEU A 156 -6.31 -15.52 22.08
CA LEU A 156 -7.41 -15.95 21.21
C LEU A 156 -7.04 -15.76 19.74
N THR A 157 -6.48 -14.60 19.43
CA THR A 157 -5.86 -14.24 18.16
C THR A 157 -4.89 -13.07 18.41
N ALA A 158 -4.26 -12.53 17.38
CA ALA A 158 -3.46 -11.31 17.49
C ALA A 158 -3.47 -10.52 16.17
N SER A 159 -3.34 -9.19 16.27
CA SER A 159 -3.05 -8.36 15.10
C SER A 159 -1.69 -8.76 14.50
N PRO A 160 -1.40 -8.43 13.23
CA PRO A 160 -0.02 -8.25 12.79
C PRO A 160 0.74 -7.33 13.76
N PRO A 161 2.05 -7.54 13.99
CA PRO A 161 2.82 -6.66 14.84
C PRO A 161 2.98 -5.30 14.16
N ALA A 162 2.91 -4.21 14.93
CA ALA A 162 3.47 -2.96 14.46
C ALA A 162 4.97 -3.14 14.25
N ARG A 163 5.54 -2.41 13.29
CA ARG A 163 6.98 -2.44 13.06
C ARG A 163 7.71 -1.95 14.30
N ASN A 164 8.78 -2.65 14.65
CA ASN A 164 9.69 -2.20 15.67
C ASN A 164 10.67 -1.16 15.08
N GLU A 165 10.16 0.00 14.67
CA GLU A 165 10.90 1.10 14.02
C GLU A 165 10.29 2.44 14.40
N TYR A 166 11.03 3.55 14.23
CA TYR A 166 10.47 4.88 14.46
C TYR A 166 9.22 5.15 13.61
N GLY A 167 8.23 5.81 14.23
CA GLY A 167 7.06 6.31 13.54
C GLY A 167 5.76 5.81 14.12
N ASP A 168 4.67 6.20 13.45
CA ASP A 168 3.30 5.86 13.83
C ASP A 168 2.75 4.72 12.97
N HIS A 169 2.32 3.64 13.64
CA HIS A 169 1.86 2.40 13.03
C HIS A 169 0.45 2.06 13.52
N ARG A 170 -0.54 2.02 12.62
CA ARG A 170 -1.91 1.60 12.94
C ARG A 170 -2.04 0.09 12.76
N ILE A 171 -2.43 -0.62 13.82
CA ILE A 171 -2.68 -2.07 13.78
C ILE A 171 -4.14 -2.37 14.15
N SER A 172 -4.65 -3.49 13.63
CA SER A 172 -6.04 -3.91 13.84
C SER A 172 -6.15 -5.42 13.90
N VAL A 173 -7.16 -5.92 14.61
CA VAL A 173 -7.53 -7.34 14.65
C VAL A 173 -9.04 -7.49 14.77
N THR A 174 -9.60 -8.38 13.96
CA THR A 174 -11.00 -8.82 14.06
C THR A 174 -11.03 -10.19 14.72
N PHE A 175 -11.93 -10.38 15.67
CA PHE A 175 -12.03 -11.61 16.45
C PHE A 175 -13.47 -11.92 16.86
N THR A 176 -13.79 -13.20 16.93
CA THR A 176 -15.08 -13.70 17.44
C THR A 176 -14.86 -14.42 18.76
N LEU A 177 -15.63 -14.04 19.79
CA LEU A 177 -15.58 -14.71 21.08
C LEU A 177 -16.32 -16.05 21.00
N PRO A 178 -15.79 -17.13 21.58
CA PRO A 178 -16.51 -18.40 21.66
C PRO A 178 -17.88 -18.24 22.32
N GLU A 179 -18.89 -19.01 21.88
CA GLU A 179 -20.24 -18.98 22.47
C GLU A 179 -20.27 -19.37 23.96
N ASN A 180 -19.28 -20.15 24.39
CA ASN A 180 -19.12 -20.57 25.78
C ASN A 180 -18.07 -19.74 26.55
N ALA A 181 -17.67 -18.58 26.01
CA ALA A 181 -16.83 -17.65 26.76
C ALA A 181 -17.58 -17.14 27.99
N THR A 182 -16.89 -17.02 29.11
CA THR A 182 -17.46 -16.40 30.34
C THR A 182 -16.87 -15.02 30.59
N ALA A 183 -15.68 -14.74 30.05
CA ALA A 183 -14.98 -13.46 30.19
C ALA A 183 -14.19 -13.13 28.93
N ALA A 184 -13.92 -11.84 28.70
CA ALA A 184 -13.07 -11.39 27.59
C ALA A 184 -12.40 -10.05 27.88
N TRP A 185 -11.23 -9.85 27.28
CA TRP A 185 -10.42 -8.63 27.41
C TRP A 185 -9.55 -8.42 26.15
N VAL A 186 -8.96 -7.23 26.04
CA VAL A 186 -8.00 -6.88 24.98
C VAL A 186 -6.69 -6.41 25.61
N ARG A 187 -5.58 -7.08 25.29
CA ARG A 187 -4.23 -6.66 25.71
C ARG A 187 -3.57 -5.87 24.59
N LEU A 188 -2.90 -4.77 24.96
CA LEU A 188 -1.93 -4.08 24.12
C LEU A 188 -0.53 -4.47 24.63
N LEU A 189 0.11 -5.42 23.95
CA LEU A 189 1.38 -5.99 24.40
C LEU A 189 2.53 -5.15 23.84
N ALA A 190 3.23 -4.42 24.72
CA ALA A 190 4.40 -3.62 24.34
C ALA A 190 5.63 -4.52 24.13
N GLY A 191 5.86 -5.47 25.03
CA GLY A 191 6.80 -6.56 24.80
C GLY A 191 8.28 -6.27 25.07
N MET A 192 8.62 -5.32 25.96
CA MET A 192 9.99 -4.98 26.34
C MET A 192 10.20 -5.04 27.86
N SER A 193 11.41 -5.38 28.29
CA SER A 193 11.82 -5.26 29.69
C SER A 193 12.31 -3.84 30.02
N GLN A 194 12.60 -3.58 31.29
CA GLN A 194 13.04 -2.25 31.74
C GLN A 194 14.33 -1.81 31.01
N GLY A 195 14.33 -0.56 30.53
CA GLY A 195 15.48 0.04 29.84
C GLY A 195 15.62 -0.33 28.35
N HIS A 196 14.73 -1.15 27.81
CA HIS A 196 14.81 -1.66 26.44
C HIS A 196 13.85 -0.99 25.45
N GLY A 197 13.46 0.25 25.73
CA GLY A 197 12.59 1.07 24.88
C GLY A 197 11.28 1.44 25.57
N GLN A 198 10.43 2.14 24.83
CA GLN A 198 9.14 2.65 25.29
C GLN A 198 8.13 2.62 24.15
N VAL A 199 6.87 2.39 24.46
CA VAL A 199 5.79 2.32 23.48
C VAL A 199 4.70 3.33 23.82
N TYR A 200 4.28 4.12 22.86
CA TYR A 200 3.08 4.94 22.97
C TYR A 200 1.92 4.24 22.29
N TRP A 201 0.86 3.97 23.04
CA TRP A 201 -0.43 3.52 22.49
C TRP A 201 -1.38 4.70 22.44
N HIS A 202 -2.00 4.97 21.31
CA HIS A 202 -3.03 5.99 21.23
C HIS A 202 -4.16 5.60 20.27
N SER A 203 -5.24 6.35 20.37
CA SER A 203 -6.39 6.22 19.48
C SER A 203 -6.97 4.79 19.49
N PHE A 204 -7.14 4.19 20.66
CA PHE A 204 -7.70 2.84 20.78
C PHE A 204 -9.19 2.83 20.42
N SER A 205 -9.61 1.87 19.61
CA SER A 205 -11.00 1.65 19.24
C SER A 205 -11.37 0.19 19.36
N LEU A 206 -12.58 -0.07 19.85
CA LEU A 206 -13.20 -1.40 19.85
C LEU A 206 -14.65 -1.25 19.39
N THR A 207 -14.97 -1.84 18.23
CA THR A 207 -16.32 -1.82 17.65
C THR A 207 -16.85 -3.24 17.51
N GLU A 208 -18.17 -3.39 17.59
CA GLU A 208 -18.84 -4.66 17.25
C GLU A 208 -18.92 -4.83 15.73
N GLY A 209 -18.65 -6.04 15.25
CA GLY A 209 -18.62 -6.42 13.84
C GLY A 209 -17.21 -6.49 13.24
N GLU A 210 -17.17 -6.82 11.94
CA GLU A 210 -15.95 -6.94 11.14
C GLU A 210 -15.53 -5.62 10.47
N GLN A 211 -16.32 -4.57 10.65
CA GLN A 211 -16.08 -3.28 10.00
C GLN A 211 -14.86 -2.59 10.61
N HIS A 212 -13.92 -2.21 9.75
CA HIS A 212 -12.88 -1.26 10.09
C HIS A 212 -13.46 0.14 10.15
N VAL A 213 -13.17 0.85 11.23
CA VAL A 213 -13.69 2.19 11.48
C VAL A 213 -12.53 3.11 11.81
N THR A 214 -12.49 4.26 11.15
CA THR A 214 -11.57 5.36 11.47
C THR A 214 -11.74 5.75 12.94
N TYR A 215 -10.64 5.96 13.66
CA TYR A 215 -10.68 6.33 15.08
C TYR A 215 -11.65 7.49 15.34
N PHE A 216 -12.45 7.35 16.40
CA PHE A 216 -13.22 8.43 17.00
C PHE A 216 -13.43 8.17 18.50
N ASP A 217 -13.74 9.22 19.23
CA ASP A 217 -14.24 9.23 20.60
C ASP A 217 -15.36 10.28 20.75
N GLY A 218 -15.83 10.53 21.98
CA GLY A 218 -16.88 11.53 22.20
C GLY A 218 -16.41 12.97 22.19
N ASP A 219 -15.09 13.22 22.15
CA ASP A 219 -14.48 14.56 22.03
C ASP A 219 -14.11 14.88 20.56
N THR A 220 -14.31 13.93 19.65
CA THR A 220 -14.10 14.13 18.22
C THR A 220 -15.04 15.22 17.73
N GLU A 221 -14.51 16.22 17.01
CA GLU A 221 -15.32 17.32 16.53
C GLU A 221 -16.35 16.83 15.51
N ASP A 222 -17.59 17.25 15.71
CA ASP A 222 -18.67 17.12 14.75
C ASP A 222 -18.27 17.70 13.38
N ASP A 223 -18.58 16.97 12.31
CA ASP A 223 -18.33 17.42 10.95
C ASP A 223 -19.63 17.51 10.11
N ASN A 224 -19.46 17.72 8.80
CA ASN A 224 -20.58 17.83 7.87
C ASN A 224 -21.44 16.56 7.77
N PHE A 225 -20.91 15.41 8.15
CA PHE A 225 -21.49 14.08 7.94
C PHE A 225 -21.83 13.35 9.22
N PHE A 226 -21.05 13.56 10.28
CA PHE A 226 -21.13 12.80 11.52
C PHE A 226 -21.32 13.70 12.74
N THR A 227 -22.03 13.16 13.72
CA THR A 227 -22.02 13.65 15.10
C THR A 227 -21.28 12.66 15.99
N TYR A 228 -20.59 13.16 16.99
CA TYR A 228 -19.87 12.38 17.98
C TYR A 228 -20.31 12.76 19.38
N GLU A 229 -20.47 11.76 20.25
CA GLU A 229 -20.83 12.01 21.64
C GLU A 229 -20.37 10.89 22.56
N TRP A 230 -20.18 11.24 23.84
CA TRP A 230 -20.07 10.28 24.92
C TRP A 230 -21.48 9.77 25.31
N LEU A 231 -21.63 8.46 25.50
CA LEU A 231 -22.89 7.86 25.97
C LEU A 231 -23.12 8.04 27.47
N GLY A 232 -22.10 8.50 28.20
CA GLY A 232 -22.14 8.83 29.61
C GLY A 232 -21.05 9.86 29.93
N GLU A 233 -20.34 9.67 31.04
CA GLU A 233 -19.26 10.58 31.45
C GLU A 233 -18.12 10.64 30.40
N PRO A 234 -17.69 11.85 29.99
CA PRO A 234 -16.58 12.03 29.06
C PRO A 234 -15.30 11.34 29.49
N GLY A 235 -14.69 10.57 28.59
CA GLY A 235 -13.46 9.83 28.85
C GLY A 235 -13.60 8.69 29.87
N ALA A 236 -14.82 8.32 30.25
CA ALA A 236 -15.13 7.23 31.18
C ALA A 236 -16.30 6.35 30.70
N SER A 237 -16.75 6.51 29.45
CA SER A 237 -17.91 5.81 28.89
C SER A 237 -17.72 5.54 27.40
N ALA A 238 -18.48 4.59 26.83
CA ALA A 238 -18.44 4.34 25.38
C ALA A 238 -18.84 5.61 24.60
N SER A 239 -18.31 5.75 23.38
CA SER A 239 -18.67 6.85 22.48
C SER A 239 -19.46 6.36 21.28
N ARG A 240 -20.22 7.27 20.68
CA ARG A 240 -21.06 6.99 19.51
C ARG A 240 -20.74 7.95 18.38
N ARG A 241 -20.58 7.40 17.18
CA ARG A 241 -20.59 8.12 15.91
C ARG A 241 -21.91 7.86 15.20
N THR A 242 -22.61 8.93 14.84
CA THR A 242 -23.89 8.84 14.11
C THR A 242 -23.76 9.58 12.78
N LEU A 243 -24.06 8.90 11.67
CA LEU A 243 -24.23 9.56 10.38
C LEU A 243 -25.47 10.46 10.44
N ARG A 244 -25.30 11.75 10.16
CA ARG A 244 -26.39 12.75 10.15
C ARG A 244 -27.46 12.34 9.14
N ALA A 245 -28.69 12.80 9.38
CA ALA A 245 -29.75 12.65 8.40
C ALA A 245 -29.35 13.35 7.09
N TYR A 246 -29.62 12.73 5.94
CA TYR A 246 -29.16 13.30 4.66
C TYR A 246 -29.66 14.73 4.38
N GLN A 247 -30.88 15.07 4.83
CA GLN A 247 -31.40 16.43 4.72
C GLN A 247 -30.56 17.43 5.50
N GLU A 248 -30.01 17.03 6.65
CA GLU A 248 -29.10 17.83 7.46
C GLU A 248 -27.73 17.95 6.79
N ILE A 249 -27.19 16.86 6.23
CA ILE A 249 -25.92 16.88 5.49
C ILE A 249 -25.96 17.91 4.35
N LEU A 250 -27.06 17.95 3.57
CA LEU A 250 -27.22 18.90 2.46
C LEU A 250 -27.34 20.37 2.90
N THR A 251 -27.53 20.67 4.19
CA THR A 251 -27.43 22.04 4.71
C THR A 251 -26.00 22.47 5.01
N ARG A 252 -25.05 21.52 5.07
CA ARG A 252 -23.66 21.73 5.48
C ARG A 252 -22.66 21.53 4.36
N THR A 253 -22.97 20.66 3.42
CA THR A 253 -22.17 20.40 2.23
C THR A 253 -23.05 20.27 1.01
N ASP A 254 -22.46 20.52 -0.16
CA ASP A 254 -23.11 20.22 -1.43
C ASP A 254 -23.08 18.71 -1.75
N ARG A 255 -23.75 18.33 -2.86
CA ARG A 255 -23.80 16.94 -3.34
C ARG A 255 -22.43 16.39 -3.71
N GLN A 256 -21.50 17.24 -4.11
CA GLN A 256 -20.14 16.83 -4.48
C GLN A 256 -19.37 16.41 -3.23
N GLY A 257 -19.43 17.18 -2.15
CA GLY A 257 -18.84 16.79 -0.87
C GLY A 257 -19.42 15.46 -0.34
N VAL A 258 -20.72 15.20 -0.53
CA VAL A 258 -21.30 13.88 -0.20
C VAL A 258 -20.69 12.74 -1.02
N ALA A 259 -20.45 12.95 -2.31
CA ALA A 259 -19.82 11.96 -3.16
C ALA A 259 -18.35 11.72 -2.78
N ASP A 260 -17.63 12.79 -2.42
CA ASP A 260 -16.23 12.72 -1.99
C ASP A 260 -16.10 11.98 -0.66
N GLU A 261 -17.00 12.23 0.27
CA GLU A 261 -17.03 11.51 1.55
C GLU A 261 -17.42 10.04 1.38
N ALA A 262 -18.40 9.72 0.53
CA ALA A 262 -18.74 8.33 0.20
C ALA A 262 -17.53 7.58 -0.38
N ALA A 263 -16.72 8.25 -1.22
CA ALA A 263 -15.49 7.68 -1.75
C ALA A 263 -14.39 7.53 -0.68
N ARG A 264 -14.27 8.48 0.25
CA ARG A 264 -13.35 8.39 1.40
C ARG A 264 -13.70 7.20 2.30
N LEU A 265 -14.97 7.09 2.72
CA LEU A 265 -15.48 5.98 3.55
C LEU A 265 -15.26 4.63 2.88
N SER A 266 -15.53 4.53 1.57
CA SER A 266 -15.30 3.29 0.82
C SER A 266 -13.81 2.89 0.82
N ARG A 267 -12.88 3.85 0.71
CA ARG A 267 -11.43 3.58 0.82
C ARG A 267 -11.00 3.21 2.24
N ALA A 268 -11.67 3.74 3.26
CA ALA A 268 -11.43 3.42 4.67
C ALA A 268 -12.01 2.06 5.11
N GLY A 269 -12.74 1.36 4.23
CA GLY A 269 -13.41 0.09 4.57
C GLY A 269 -14.78 0.27 5.25
N GLU A 270 -15.29 1.50 5.32
CA GLU A 270 -16.56 1.86 5.97
C GLU A 270 -17.73 1.75 4.97
N ALA A 271 -17.89 0.54 4.41
CA ALA A 271 -18.74 0.29 3.25
C ALA A 271 -20.22 0.62 3.49
N ALA A 272 -20.75 0.36 4.68
CA ALA A 272 -22.17 0.56 5.01
C ALA A 272 -22.57 2.05 4.97
N GLU A 273 -21.77 2.92 5.59
CA GLU A 273 -22.01 4.37 5.57
C GLU A 273 -21.79 4.93 4.17
N ALA A 274 -20.77 4.46 3.45
CA ALA A 274 -20.57 4.79 2.03
C ALA A 274 -21.80 4.39 1.18
N ASP A 275 -22.38 3.20 1.39
CA ASP A 275 -23.59 2.74 0.71
C ASP A 275 -24.78 3.66 0.93
N LEU A 276 -24.94 4.16 2.15
CA LEU A 276 -26.04 5.04 2.50
C LEU A 276 -25.89 6.43 1.90
N LEU A 277 -24.70 7.02 1.91
CA LEU A 277 -24.45 8.30 1.23
C LEU A 277 -24.70 8.19 -0.27
N VAL A 278 -24.25 7.10 -0.92
CA VAL A 278 -24.53 6.86 -2.34
C VAL A 278 -26.02 6.67 -2.63
N ALA A 279 -26.72 5.89 -1.78
CA ALA A 279 -28.16 5.69 -1.92
C ALA A 279 -28.94 7.00 -1.73
N ALA A 280 -28.50 7.86 -0.81
CA ALA A 280 -29.11 9.16 -0.58
C ALA A 280 -28.90 10.14 -1.74
N LEU A 281 -27.80 10.00 -2.48
CA LEU A 281 -27.57 10.71 -3.73
C LEU A 281 -28.51 10.26 -4.86
N ALA A 282 -29.14 9.07 -4.78
CA ALA A 282 -29.85 8.44 -5.89
C ALA A 282 -31.13 9.18 -6.35
N GLY A 283 -30.95 10.17 -7.22
CA GLY A 283 -31.94 10.60 -8.20
C GLY A 283 -31.61 9.93 -9.54
N GLU A 284 -32.57 9.29 -10.20
CA GLU A 284 -32.34 8.51 -11.43
C GLU A 284 -31.65 9.30 -12.56
N LEU A 285 -31.58 10.64 -12.47
CA LEU A 285 -30.98 11.56 -13.45
C LEU A 285 -29.78 12.40 -12.95
N ASP A 286 -29.34 12.27 -11.68
CA ASP A 286 -28.26 13.10 -11.14
C ASP A 286 -26.85 12.58 -11.57
N PRO A 287 -26.02 13.40 -12.25
CA PRO A 287 -24.68 12.98 -12.69
C PRO A 287 -23.75 12.57 -11.55
N ILE A 288 -23.78 13.28 -10.41
CA ILE A 288 -22.90 13.01 -9.26
C ILE A 288 -23.20 11.62 -8.65
N SER A 289 -24.49 11.31 -8.43
CA SER A 289 -24.92 10.00 -7.94
C SER A 289 -24.50 8.85 -8.84
N ARG A 290 -24.71 8.99 -10.16
CA ARG A 290 -24.34 7.96 -11.13
C ARG A 290 -22.83 7.77 -11.22
N LEU A 291 -22.04 8.85 -11.13
CA LEU A 291 -20.58 8.79 -11.08
C LEU A 291 -20.10 8.00 -9.85
N THR A 292 -20.63 8.36 -8.68
CA THR A 292 -20.28 7.72 -7.41
C THR A 292 -20.64 6.24 -7.42
N THR A 293 -21.82 5.90 -7.96
CA THR A 293 -22.24 4.51 -8.18
C THR A 293 -21.26 3.77 -9.11
N ALA A 294 -20.85 4.39 -10.23
CA ALA A 294 -19.92 3.76 -11.17
C ALA A 294 -18.54 3.52 -10.54
N ARG A 295 -18.01 4.46 -9.75
CA ARG A 295 -16.76 4.31 -9.00
C ARG A 295 -16.83 3.13 -8.03
N ARG A 296 -17.93 2.98 -7.29
CA ARG A 296 -18.11 1.87 -6.36
C ARG A 296 -18.29 0.52 -7.04
N LEU A 297 -19.01 0.47 -8.16
CA LEU A 297 -19.07 -0.73 -9.00
C LEU A 297 -17.66 -1.14 -9.47
N ARG A 298 -16.82 -0.17 -9.86
CA ARG A 298 -15.41 -0.46 -10.19
C ARG A 298 -14.63 -0.98 -8.98
N ASP A 299 -14.82 -0.39 -7.80
CA ASP A 299 -14.09 -0.79 -6.59
C ASP A 299 -14.50 -2.19 -6.10
N ARG A 300 -15.73 -2.64 -6.42
CA ARG A 300 -16.23 -4.01 -6.23
C ARG A 300 -15.88 -4.97 -7.37
N ASP A 301 -15.07 -4.54 -8.33
CA ASP A 301 -14.72 -5.27 -9.57
C ASP A 301 -15.91 -5.64 -10.48
N GLU A 302 -17.06 -4.94 -10.33
CA GLU A 302 -18.24 -5.03 -11.19
C GLU A 302 -18.08 -4.17 -12.47
N ILE A 303 -16.98 -4.40 -13.20
CA ILE A 303 -16.54 -3.59 -14.35
C ILE A 303 -17.60 -3.45 -15.47
N PRO A 304 -18.37 -4.50 -15.85
CA PRO A 304 -19.39 -4.36 -16.89
C PRO A 304 -20.50 -3.37 -16.52
N GLN A 305 -20.98 -3.42 -15.27
CA GLN A 305 -22.00 -2.52 -14.73
C GLN A 305 -21.47 -1.08 -14.68
N ALA A 306 -20.26 -0.88 -14.13
CA ALA A 306 -19.62 0.44 -14.06
C ALA A 306 -19.53 1.09 -15.45
N ARG A 307 -19.03 0.33 -16.44
CA ARG A 307 -18.92 0.79 -17.83
C ARG A 307 -20.26 1.14 -18.45
N GLN A 308 -21.31 0.36 -18.18
CA GLN A 308 -22.65 0.65 -18.69
C GLN A 308 -23.20 1.95 -18.09
N THR A 309 -23.01 2.17 -16.79
CA THR A 309 -23.42 3.38 -16.08
C THR A 309 -22.72 4.61 -16.67
N LEU A 310 -21.39 4.58 -16.83
CA LEU A 310 -20.61 5.68 -17.39
C LEU A 310 -21.02 6.03 -18.83
N ARG A 311 -21.24 5.02 -19.69
CA ARG A 311 -21.72 5.25 -21.07
C ARG A 311 -23.10 5.91 -21.12
N LYS A 312 -24.00 5.52 -20.21
CA LYS A 312 -25.33 6.17 -20.09
C LYS A 312 -25.20 7.62 -19.66
N MET A 313 -24.27 7.94 -18.76
CA MET A 313 -23.99 9.31 -18.34
C MET A 313 -23.47 10.16 -19.50
N ILE A 314 -22.46 9.69 -20.23
CA ILE A 314 -21.91 10.39 -21.39
C ILE A 314 -23.01 10.67 -22.42
N LYS A 315 -23.88 9.69 -22.71
CA LYS A 315 -25.02 9.87 -23.63
C LYS A 315 -26.07 10.87 -23.12
N ALA A 316 -26.25 10.99 -21.81
CA ALA A 316 -27.20 11.91 -21.19
C ALA A 316 -26.65 13.35 -21.05
N GLY A 317 -25.37 13.57 -21.36
CA GLY A 317 -24.66 14.83 -21.13
C GLY A 317 -23.66 14.68 -19.98
N ASP A 318 -22.38 14.81 -20.31
CA ASP A 318 -21.25 14.77 -19.36
C ASP A 318 -20.57 16.13 -19.36
N GLU A 319 -21.24 17.13 -18.81
CA GLU A 319 -20.83 18.55 -18.83
C GLU A 319 -19.41 18.75 -18.29
N HIS A 320 -19.05 18.00 -17.26
CA HIS A 320 -17.79 18.11 -16.53
C HIS A 320 -16.74 17.08 -16.96
N GLY A 321 -17.06 16.16 -17.87
CA GLY A 321 -16.11 15.16 -18.36
C GLY A 321 -15.75 14.07 -17.34
N ASP A 322 -16.45 14.00 -16.21
CA ASP A 322 -16.13 13.07 -15.14
C ASP A 322 -16.45 11.62 -15.53
N ALA A 323 -17.54 11.41 -16.27
CA ALA A 323 -17.90 10.09 -16.76
C ALA A 323 -16.94 9.62 -17.86
N ALA A 324 -16.52 10.52 -18.74
CA ALA A 324 -15.47 10.27 -19.72
C ALA A 324 -14.14 9.90 -19.04
N PHE A 325 -13.72 10.67 -18.04
CA PHE A 325 -12.50 10.40 -17.28
C PHE A 325 -12.50 9.01 -16.64
N GLU A 326 -13.55 8.66 -15.89
CA GLU A 326 -13.65 7.34 -15.25
C GLU A 326 -13.77 6.20 -16.27
N LEU A 327 -14.45 6.43 -17.40
CA LEU A 327 -14.51 5.43 -18.48
C LEU A 327 -13.13 5.24 -19.11
N GLY A 328 -12.36 6.31 -19.30
CA GLY A 328 -10.96 6.27 -19.73
C GLY A 328 -10.12 5.37 -18.83
N ARG A 329 -10.26 5.50 -17.50
CA ARG A 329 -9.55 4.65 -16.53
C ARG A 329 -9.90 3.17 -16.67
N LEU A 330 -11.16 2.84 -17.00
CA LEU A 330 -11.56 1.46 -17.28
C LEU A 330 -10.93 0.92 -18.58
N HIS A 331 -10.73 1.77 -19.58
CA HIS A 331 -10.02 1.42 -20.82
C HIS A 331 -8.52 1.21 -20.54
N GLU A 332 -7.88 2.08 -19.75
CA GLU A 332 -6.48 1.92 -19.32
C GLU A 332 -6.24 0.60 -18.57
N ARG A 333 -7.13 0.23 -17.64
CA ARG A 333 -7.06 -1.08 -16.93
C ARG A 333 -7.07 -2.28 -17.87
N LYS A 334 -7.66 -2.14 -19.07
CA LYS A 334 -7.68 -3.18 -20.12
C LYS A 334 -6.58 -3.00 -21.17
N HIS A 335 -5.67 -2.05 -20.96
CA HIS A 335 -4.65 -1.65 -21.93
C HIS A 335 -5.23 -1.20 -23.29
N ASP A 336 -6.47 -0.73 -23.31
CA ASP A 336 -7.12 -0.16 -24.50
C ASP A 336 -6.85 1.35 -24.58
N TRP A 337 -5.59 1.69 -24.90
CA TRP A 337 -5.11 3.07 -24.93
C TRP A 337 -5.80 3.92 -26.00
N ALA A 338 -6.12 3.32 -27.16
CA ALA A 338 -6.82 4.00 -28.24
C ALA A 338 -8.26 4.36 -27.84
N GLY A 339 -8.94 3.46 -27.12
CA GLY A 339 -10.27 3.74 -26.55
C GLY A 339 -10.24 4.78 -25.44
N ALA A 340 -9.13 4.90 -24.69
CA ALA A 340 -8.99 5.87 -23.61
C ALA A 340 -8.68 7.30 -24.11
N GLU A 341 -7.95 7.46 -25.22
CA GLU A 341 -7.42 8.77 -25.63
C GLU A 341 -8.51 9.85 -25.76
N GLN A 342 -9.55 9.59 -26.56
CA GLN A 342 -10.59 10.61 -26.81
C GLN A 342 -11.35 10.94 -25.52
N LEU A 343 -11.60 9.93 -24.67
CA LEU A 343 -12.26 10.13 -23.39
C LEU A 343 -11.46 11.06 -22.47
N TYR A 344 -10.15 10.94 -22.45
CA TYR A 344 -9.29 11.82 -21.67
C TYR A 344 -9.11 13.20 -22.28
N ARG A 345 -9.07 13.32 -23.62
CA ARG A 345 -9.09 14.64 -24.28
C ARG A 345 -10.36 15.41 -23.92
N ASP A 346 -11.52 14.77 -24.03
CA ASP A 346 -12.81 15.35 -23.65
C ASP A 346 -12.83 15.73 -22.16
N ALA A 347 -12.25 14.90 -21.29
CA ALA A 347 -12.18 15.18 -19.86
C ALA A 347 -11.29 16.39 -19.53
N VAL A 348 -10.13 16.52 -20.19
CA VAL A 348 -9.22 17.65 -20.05
C VAL A 348 -9.86 18.94 -20.53
N GLU A 349 -10.54 18.93 -21.68
CA GLU A 349 -11.22 20.11 -22.23
C GLU A 349 -12.29 20.65 -21.27
N LYS A 350 -13.03 19.76 -20.60
CA LYS A 350 -14.13 20.13 -19.71
C LYS A 350 -13.70 20.57 -18.31
N LYS A 351 -12.51 20.16 -17.84
CA LYS A 351 -11.90 20.66 -16.60
C LYS A 351 -10.40 20.93 -16.80
N PRO A 352 -10.04 22.06 -17.41
CA PRO A 352 -8.64 22.38 -17.71
C PRO A 352 -7.79 22.72 -16.49
N GLY A 353 -8.38 22.84 -15.29
CA GLY A 353 -7.66 23.06 -14.03
C GLY A 353 -7.35 21.78 -13.24
N ASP A 354 -7.71 20.60 -13.73
CA ASP A 354 -7.51 19.31 -13.05
C ASP A 354 -6.25 18.63 -13.61
N SER A 355 -5.11 18.79 -12.93
CA SER A 355 -3.79 18.32 -13.37
C SER A 355 -3.76 16.80 -13.60
N GLU A 356 -4.51 16.03 -12.81
CA GLU A 356 -4.58 14.57 -12.92
C GLU A 356 -5.10 14.11 -14.29
N ARG A 357 -6.03 14.86 -14.90
CA ARG A 357 -6.55 14.55 -16.24
C ARG A 357 -5.48 14.67 -17.30
N PHE A 358 -4.63 15.69 -17.19
CA PHE A 358 -3.49 15.86 -18.08
C PHE A 358 -2.51 14.69 -17.93
N TYR A 359 -2.21 14.28 -16.71
CA TYR A 359 -1.27 13.18 -16.48
C TYR A 359 -1.78 11.83 -16.99
N ARG A 360 -3.08 11.54 -16.85
CA ARG A 360 -3.70 10.33 -17.44
C ARG A 360 -3.71 10.37 -18.98
N LEU A 361 -4.05 11.53 -19.57
CA LEU A 361 -3.96 11.72 -21.02
C LEU A 361 -2.52 11.54 -21.51
N ALA A 362 -1.55 12.17 -20.84
CA ALA A 362 -0.14 12.07 -21.17
C ALA A 362 0.36 10.62 -21.09
N TYR A 363 -0.05 9.88 -20.05
CA TYR A 363 0.27 8.46 -19.92
C TYR A 363 -0.30 7.64 -21.08
N THR A 364 -1.57 7.87 -21.45
CA THR A 364 -2.19 7.22 -22.61
C THR A 364 -1.44 7.53 -23.91
N LEU A 365 -1.04 8.79 -24.13
CA LEU A 365 -0.28 9.21 -25.31
C LEU A 365 1.11 8.54 -25.38
N ASP A 366 1.82 8.38 -24.26
CA ASP A 366 3.08 7.63 -24.24
C ASP A 366 2.89 6.16 -24.62
N LYS A 367 1.83 5.50 -24.11
CA LYS A 367 1.52 4.11 -24.48
C LYS A 367 1.22 3.97 -25.98
N LEU A 368 0.62 5.00 -26.58
CA LEU A 368 0.41 5.13 -28.03
C LEU A 368 1.66 5.57 -28.81
N LYS A 369 2.83 5.67 -28.16
CA LYS A 369 4.13 6.05 -28.74
C LYS A 369 4.20 7.50 -29.25
N ARG A 370 3.30 8.38 -28.78
CA ARG A 370 3.25 9.81 -29.11
C ARG A 370 3.92 10.64 -28.00
N ARG A 371 5.24 10.48 -27.87
CA ARG A 371 6.02 11.02 -26.74
C ARG A 371 6.05 12.55 -26.67
N ASP A 372 6.14 13.23 -27.81
CA ASP A 372 6.19 14.70 -27.81
C ASP A 372 4.88 15.31 -27.31
N GLU A 373 3.74 14.75 -27.74
CA GLU A 373 2.43 15.14 -27.23
C GLU A 373 2.27 14.79 -25.76
N SER A 374 2.68 13.59 -25.34
CA SER A 374 2.70 13.20 -23.92
C SER A 374 3.47 14.22 -23.06
N LYS A 375 4.62 14.69 -23.56
CA LYS A 375 5.46 15.67 -22.86
C LYS A 375 4.79 17.04 -22.81
N GLN A 376 4.21 17.49 -23.92
CA GLN A 376 3.45 18.74 -23.97
C GLN A 376 2.25 18.70 -23.03
N THR A 377 1.47 17.62 -23.03
CA THR A 377 0.32 17.43 -22.14
C THR A 377 0.75 17.40 -20.67
N SER A 378 1.86 16.74 -20.34
CA SER A 378 2.40 16.75 -18.97
C SER A 378 2.83 18.14 -18.53
N ARG A 379 3.42 18.95 -19.42
CA ARG A 379 3.75 20.37 -19.12
C ARG A 379 2.51 21.22 -18.89
N GLN A 380 1.43 20.97 -19.64
CA GLN A 380 0.14 21.64 -19.40
C GLN A 380 -0.44 21.24 -18.05
N GLY A 381 -0.36 19.94 -17.69
CA GLY A 381 -0.74 19.44 -16.37
C GLY A 381 0.04 20.13 -15.25
N LEU A 382 1.38 20.22 -15.39
CA LEU A 382 2.25 20.91 -14.44
C LEU A 382 1.90 22.40 -14.26
N ALA A 383 1.49 23.08 -15.32
CA ALA A 383 1.14 24.50 -15.25
C ALA A 383 -0.12 24.79 -14.42
N VAL A 384 -0.98 23.78 -14.24
CA VAL A 384 -2.19 23.86 -13.39
C VAL A 384 -2.05 23.00 -12.13
N ASP A 385 -0.90 22.39 -11.95
CA ASP A 385 -0.55 21.64 -10.76
C ASP A 385 -0.04 22.61 -9.71
N GLY A 386 -0.46 22.43 -8.46
CA GLY A 386 0.06 23.25 -7.36
C GLY A 386 1.58 23.13 -7.23
N GLU A 387 2.16 23.96 -6.37
CA GLU A 387 3.59 23.88 -6.07
C GLU A 387 3.97 22.46 -5.59
N LEU A 388 4.89 21.85 -6.33
CA LEU A 388 5.40 20.51 -6.01
C LEU A 388 6.60 20.64 -5.06
N PRO A 389 6.78 19.68 -4.13
CA PRO A 389 7.92 19.72 -3.19
C PRO A 389 9.28 19.34 -3.83
N PHE A 390 9.33 19.27 -5.16
CA PHE A 390 10.51 18.94 -5.96
C PHE A 390 10.40 19.65 -7.33
N ASP A 391 11.51 19.69 -8.08
CA ASP A 391 11.54 20.29 -9.43
C ASP A 391 10.78 19.42 -10.44
N GLY A 392 9.48 19.68 -10.58
CA GLY A 392 8.58 18.99 -11.51
C GLY A 392 9.07 19.02 -12.97
N PRO A 393 9.45 20.19 -13.53
CA PRO A 393 10.06 20.27 -14.85
C PRO A 393 11.31 19.39 -15.02
N ALA A 394 12.23 19.38 -14.05
CA ALA A 394 13.42 18.53 -14.13
C ALA A 394 13.07 17.04 -14.14
N VAL A 395 12.15 16.60 -13.27
CA VAL A 395 11.68 15.21 -13.22
C VAL A 395 10.97 14.82 -14.54
N LEU A 396 10.17 15.72 -15.11
CA LEU A 396 9.50 15.48 -16.39
C LEU A 396 10.48 15.43 -17.57
N ASP A 397 11.53 16.25 -17.54
CA ASP A 397 12.53 16.31 -18.61
C ASP A 397 13.48 15.09 -18.60
N LEU A 398 13.64 14.41 -17.45
CA LEU A 398 14.39 13.15 -17.35
C LEU A 398 13.73 12.01 -18.14
N ASP A 399 12.45 11.74 -17.88
CA ASP A 399 11.62 10.83 -18.67
C ASP A 399 10.21 11.40 -18.68
N VAL A 400 9.49 11.30 -19.80
CA VAL A 400 8.07 11.67 -19.85
C VAL A 400 7.19 10.56 -19.27
N LYS A 401 7.66 9.32 -19.29
CA LYS A 401 6.88 8.15 -18.89
C LYS A 401 6.48 8.24 -17.43
N CYS A 402 5.23 7.88 -17.16
CA CYS A 402 4.71 7.71 -15.80
C CYS A 402 4.95 8.94 -14.90
N PHE A 403 5.00 10.16 -15.45
CA PHE A 403 5.24 11.38 -14.68
C PHE A 403 4.21 11.55 -13.56
N GLY A 404 2.92 11.33 -13.83
CA GLY A 404 1.87 11.38 -12.81
C GLY A 404 2.13 10.44 -11.62
N ALA A 405 2.61 9.22 -11.88
CA ALA A 405 2.98 8.29 -10.81
C ALA A 405 4.19 8.77 -10.00
N ARG A 406 5.23 9.29 -10.67
CA ARG A 406 6.39 9.88 -10.00
C ARG A 406 6.02 11.10 -9.16
N ARG A 407 5.09 11.92 -9.65
CA ARG A 407 4.55 13.06 -8.90
C ARG A 407 3.88 12.61 -7.61
N GLU A 408 2.95 11.64 -7.69
CA GLU A 408 2.28 11.10 -6.50
C GLU A 408 3.27 10.52 -5.49
N ILE A 409 4.28 9.79 -5.98
CA ILE A 409 5.36 9.25 -5.15
C ILE A 409 6.16 10.37 -4.49
N GLY A 410 6.55 11.39 -5.25
CA GLY A 410 7.34 12.51 -4.73
C GLY A 410 6.62 13.30 -3.64
N ILE A 411 5.32 13.54 -3.80
CA ILE A 411 4.48 14.20 -2.78
C ILE A 411 4.47 13.36 -1.51
N PHE A 412 4.13 12.07 -1.62
CA PHE A 412 4.11 11.15 -0.47
C PHE A 412 5.46 11.08 0.23
N LEU A 413 6.56 10.93 -0.52
CA LEU A 413 7.89 10.85 0.07
C LEU A 413 8.29 12.16 0.74
N SER A 414 7.93 13.31 0.19
CA SER A 414 8.18 14.60 0.82
C SER A 414 7.41 14.78 2.13
N GLU A 415 6.13 14.38 2.16
CA GLU A 415 5.30 14.43 3.37
C GLU A 415 5.85 13.55 4.51
N HIS A 416 6.59 12.50 4.16
CA HIS A 416 7.11 11.51 5.10
C HIS A 416 8.64 11.48 5.21
N LEU A 417 9.34 12.45 4.63
CA LEU A 417 10.79 12.38 4.46
C LEU A 417 11.55 12.31 5.79
N ASP A 418 11.10 13.03 6.80
CA ASP A 418 11.72 13.01 8.13
C ASP A 418 11.56 11.64 8.82
N GLN A 419 10.42 10.98 8.65
CA GLN A 419 10.22 9.61 9.14
C GLN A 419 11.14 8.64 8.42
N ILE A 420 11.22 8.73 7.09
CA ILE A 420 12.06 7.87 6.24
C ILE A 420 13.54 8.02 6.64
N ARG A 421 14.03 9.26 6.80
CA ARG A 421 15.39 9.57 7.26
C ARG A 421 15.67 9.00 8.65
N THR A 422 14.74 9.17 9.58
CA THR A 422 14.90 8.70 10.95
C THR A 422 14.98 7.17 11.00
N GLN A 423 14.08 6.48 10.29
CA GLN A 423 14.12 5.02 10.16
C GLN A 423 15.43 4.52 9.54
N ALA A 424 15.91 5.17 8.48
CA ALA A 424 17.18 4.83 7.84
C ALA A 424 18.37 4.99 8.78
N ARG A 425 18.46 6.12 9.50
CA ARG A 425 19.55 6.40 10.46
C ARG A 425 19.56 5.43 11.64
N GLN A 426 18.39 5.13 12.22
CA GLN A 426 18.30 4.17 13.33
C GLN A 426 18.78 2.77 12.97
N ARG A 427 18.59 2.36 11.70
CA ARG A 427 19.09 1.09 11.18
C ARG A 427 20.60 1.16 10.95
N LEU A 428 21.11 2.25 10.40
CA LEU A 428 22.55 2.49 10.23
C LEU A 428 23.32 2.47 11.56
N ASP A 429 22.73 3.01 12.62
CA ASP A 429 23.30 3.03 13.98
C ASP A 429 23.30 1.63 14.63
N ARG A 430 22.63 0.65 14.03
CA ARG A 430 22.49 -0.73 14.53
C ARG A 430 22.86 -1.74 13.44
N PRO A 431 24.09 -1.69 12.91
CA PRO A 431 24.48 -2.52 11.78
C PRO A 431 24.39 -4.01 12.14
N ALA A 432 23.93 -4.82 11.19
CA ALA A 432 23.87 -6.26 11.40
C ALA A 432 25.29 -6.83 11.54
N ARG A 433 25.48 -7.73 12.51
CA ARG A 433 26.72 -8.50 12.64
C ARG A 433 26.73 -9.59 11.58
N THR A 434 27.61 -9.45 10.59
CA THR A 434 27.79 -10.44 9.53
C THR A 434 29.27 -10.68 9.26
N ALA A 435 29.62 -11.92 8.93
CA ALA A 435 30.94 -12.31 8.45
C ALA A 435 30.96 -12.50 6.91
N LEU A 436 29.85 -12.22 6.23
CA LEU A 436 29.74 -12.35 4.79
C LEU A 436 30.50 -11.21 4.11
N GLU A 437 31.51 -11.55 3.31
CA GLU A 437 32.27 -10.60 2.51
C GLU A 437 31.67 -10.52 1.10
N MET A 438 30.96 -9.42 0.82
CA MET A 438 30.28 -9.15 -0.44
C MET A 438 29.40 -10.33 -0.91
N PRO A 439 28.40 -10.74 -0.10
CA PRO A 439 27.48 -11.80 -0.47
C PRO A 439 26.71 -11.46 -1.76
N ILE A 440 26.46 -12.47 -2.58
CA ILE A 440 25.67 -12.41 -3.80
C ILE A 440 24.36 -13.14 -3.56
N PHE A 441 23.27 -12.40 -3.54
CA PHE A 441 21.93 -12.94 -3.32
C PHE A 441 21.20 -13.12 -4.65
N VAL A 442 20.63 -14.31 -4.85
CA VAL A 442 19.75 -14.62 -5.98
C VAL A 442 18.50 -15.33 -5.45
N TYR A 443 17.33 -14.89 -5.91
CA TYR A 443 16.05 -15.35 -5.36
C TYR A 443 15.14 -15.93 -6.44
N TRP A 444 14.59 -17.11 -6.14
CA TRP A 444 13.51 -17.73 -6.90
C TRP A 444 12.51 -18.37 -5.95
N ALA A 445 11.30 -17.79 -5.87
CA ALA A 445 10.30 -18.13 -4.85
C ALA A 445 10.04 -19.65 -4.74
N GLN A 446 9.91 -20.34 -5.87
CA GLN A 446 9.61 -21.77 -5.96
C GLN A 446 10.83 -22.70 -5.76
N GLY A 447 12.02 -22.15 -5.53
CA GLY A 447 13.28 -22.90 -5.46
C GLY A 447 13.87 -23.28 -6.83
N PHE A 448 15.21 -23.33 -6.90
CA PHE A 448 15.93 -23.48 -8.16
C PHE A 448 15.80 -24.86 -8.83
N GLU A 449 15.45 -25.90 -8.08
CA GLU A 449 15.20 -27.23 -8.62
C GLU A 449 14.04 -27.25 -9.63
N SER A 450 13.01 -26.42 -9.40
CA SER A 450 11.85 -26.30 -10.29
C SER A 450 11.99 -25.18 -11.34
N ALA A 451 13.09 -24.43 -11.30
CA ALA A 451 13.25 -23.25 -12.14
C ALA A 451 13.41 -23.60 -13.63
N PRO A 452 13.04 -22.68 -14.55
CA PRO A 452 13.26 -22.85 -15.98
C PRO A 452 14.74 -23.13 -16.32
N ALA A 453 15.00 -23.86 -17.41
CA ALA A 453 16.35 -24.23 -17.82
C ALA A 453 17.31 -23.03 -17.94
N LEU A 454 16.80 -21.90 -18.44
CA LEU A 454 17.56 -20.64 -18.49
C LEU A 454 17.97 -20.14 -17.11
N VAL A 455 17.06 -20.16 -16.14
CA VAL A 455 17.33 -19.73 -14.76
C VAL A 455 18.36 -20.64 -14.11
N LYS A 456 18.20 -21.97 -14.29
CA LYS A 456 19.19 -22.96 -13.82
C LYS A 456 20.57 -22.69 -14.41
N ARG A 457 20.66 -22.37 -15.70
CA ARG A 457 21.93 -22.01 -16.34
C ARG A 457 22.54 -20.74 -15.74
N CYS A 458 21.73 -19.69 -15.55
CA CYS A 458 22.19 -18.42 -14.99
C CYS A 458 22.80 -18.61 -13.59
N VAL A 459 22.12 -19.36 -12.73
CA VAL A 459 22.61 -19.63 -11.37
C VAL A 459 23.81 -20.57 -11.35
N ALA A 460 23.83 -21.59 -12.21
CA ALA A 460 25.00 -22.46 -12.34
C ALA A 460 26.25 -21.66 -12.77
N GLU A 461 26.11 -20.72 -13.70
CA GLU A 461 27.18 -19.83 -14.13
C GLU A 461 27.64 -18.91 -13.00
N LEU A 462 26.68 -18.29 -12.31
CA LEU A 462 26.96 -17.41 -11.17
C LEU A 462 27.77 -18.15 -10.09
N ARG A 463 27.38 -19.39 -9.79
CA ARG A 463 28.08 -20.26 -8.83
C ARG A 463 29.46 -20.69 -9.32
N ALA A 464 29.62 -20.98 -10.60
CA ALA A 464 30.89 -21.43 -11.16
C ALA A 464 31.97 -20.33 -11.17
N ASN A 465 31.56 -19.07 -11.37
CA ASN A 465 32.48 -17.95 -11.53
C ASN A 465 32.71 -17.14 -10.25
N ASN A 466 32.04 -17.45 -9.14
CA ASN A 466 32.21 -16.76 -7.87
C ASN A 466 32.54 -17.76 -6.75
N PRO A 467 33.28 -17.35 -5.70
CA PRO A 467 33.47 -18.19 -4.53
C PRO A 467 32.13 -18.74 -4.01
N GLN A 468 32.04 -20.06 -3.83
CA GLN A 468 30.78 -20.70 -3.43
C GLN A 468 30.22 -20.13 -2.12
N ALA A 469 31.10 -19.71 -1.20
CA ALA A 469 30.70 -19.07 0.06
C ALA A 469 30.02 -17.71 -0.10
N GLN A 470 30.13 -17.06 -1.26
CA GLN A 470 29.48 -15.78 -1.56
C GLN A 470 28.10 -15.94 -2.18
N VAL A 471 27.77 -17.05 -2.84
CA VAL A 471 26.51 -17.18 -3.60
C VAL A 471 25.41 -17.79 -2.73
N HIS A 472 24.37 -17.00 -2.46
CA HIS A 472 23.23 -17.36 -1.63
C HIS A 472 21.96 -17.50 -2.48
N GLU A 473 21.56 -18.75 -2.69
CA GLU A 473 20.36 -19.12 -3.44
C GLU A 473 19.14 -19.18 -2.52
N LEU A 474 18.23 -18.23 -2.71
CA LEU A 474 17.09 -17.98 -1.84
C LEU A 474 15.76 -18.44 -2.47
N SER A 475 14.83 -18.89 -1.63
CA SER A 475 13.45 -19.29 -1.94
C SER A 475 12.51 -18.94 -0.78
N ASP A 476 11.20 -19.08 -0.98
CA ASP A 476 10.22 -18.86 0.10
C ASP A 476 10.51 -19.75 1.34
N THR A 477 11.14 -20.91 1.15
CA THR A 477 11.43 -21.88 2.22
C THR A 477 12.69 -21.57 3.04
N ASN A 478 13.61 -20.73 2.55
CA ASN A 478 14.88 -20.45 3.24
C ASN A 478 15.14 -18.95 3.47
N LEU A 479 14.33 -18.06 2.90
CA LEU A 479 14.49 -16.61 3.03
C LEU A 479 14.52 -16.14 4.49
N GLY A 480 13.71 -16.77 5.36
CA GLY A 480 13.66 -16.45 6.79
C GLY A 480 14.96 -16.70 7.56
N TYR A 481 15.93 -17.44 7.01
CA TYR A 481 17.27 -17.56 7.61
C TYR A 481 18.12 -16.30 7.39
N TYR A 482 17.71 -15.42 6.48
CA TYR A 482 18.47 -14.23 6.08
C TYR A 482 17.80 -12.95 6.57
N VAL A 483 16.51 -12.78 6.27
CA VAL A 483 15.75 -11.56 6.58
C VAL A 483 14.33 -11.88 7.02
N ASP A 484 13.84 -11.08 7.97
CA ASP A 484 12.45 -11.12 8.40
C ASP A 484 11.65 -10.13 7.56
N MET A 485 10.71 -10.65 6.76
CA MET A 485 9.81 -9.81 5.97
C MET A 485 8.58 -9.42 6.81
N PRO A 486 8.23 -8.12 6.93
CA PRO A 486 7.08 -7.70 7.72
C PRO A 486 5.78 -8.28 7.17
N VAL A 487 5.00 -8.93 8.05
CA VAL A 487 3.78 -9.67 7.67
C VAL A 487 2.76 -8.76 6.99
N ASP A 488 2.59 -7.53 7.49
CA ASP A 488 1.69 -6.54 6.92
C ASP A 488 2.03 -6.20 5.46
N LEU A 489 3.32 -6.05 5.14
CA LEU A 489 3.77 -5.79 3.78
C LEU A 489 3.59 -7.00 2.87
N VAL A 490 3.85 -8.20 3.38
CA VAL A 490 3.60 -9.45 2.63
C VAL A 490 2.11 -9.60 2.33
N THR A 491 1.23 -9.30 3.30
CA THR A 491 -0.22 -9.31 3.10
C THR A 491 -0.66 -8.27 2.08
N ALA A 492 -0.15 -7.03 2.15
CA ALA A 492 -0.47 -5.97 1.20
C ALA A 492 -0.06 -6.32 -0.24
N LEU A 493 1.04 -7.05 -0.41
CA LEU A 493 1.53 -7.49 -1.72
C LEU A 493 0.77 -8.70 -2.28
N GLY A 494 0.19 -9.54 -1.43
CA GLY A 494 -0.47 -10.79 -1.83
C GLY A 494 0.43 -11.65 -2.73
N ASP A 495 -0.08 -12.03 -3.90
CA ASP A 495 0.63 -12.87 -4.87
C ASP A 495 1.62 -12.10 -5.76
N ASN A 496 1.82 -10.80 -5.55
CA ASN A 496 2.73 -9.99 -6.34
C ASN A 496 4.20 -10.27 -6.00
N LYS A 497 4.71 -11.39 -6.51
CA LYS A 497 6.10 -11.82 -6.31
C LYS A 497 7.12 -10.87 -6.92
N THR A 498 6.73 -10.02 -7.89
CA THR A 498 7.63 -9.01 -8.47
C THR A 498 7.97 -7.96 -7.43
N ASN A 499 6.95 -7.29 -6.86
CA ASN A 499 7.20 -6.24 -5.87
C ASN A 499 7.61 -6.81 -4.50
N PHE A 500 7.22 -8.04 -4.17
CA PHE A 500 7.82 -8.76 -3.04
C PHE A 500 9.34 -8.89 -3.18
N SER A 501 9.83 -9.26 -4.37
CA SER A 501 11.28 -9.32 -4.62
C SER A 501 11.96 -7.95 -4.55
N ASP A 502 11.26 -6.84 -4.83
CA ASP A 502 11.76 -5.48 -4.57
C ASP A 502 12.01 -5.26 -3.07
N LEU A 503 11.11 -5.70 -2.20
CA LEU A 503 11.31 -5.56 -0.75
C LEU A 503 12.42 -6.48 -0.22
N VAL A 504 12.50 -7.71 -0.73
CA VAL A 504 13.51 -8.69 -0.31
C VAL A 504 14.92 -8.21 -0.66
N ARG A 505 15.14 -7.71 -1.87
CA ARG A 505 16.49 -7.26 -2.26
C ARG A 505 16.97 -6.08 -1.42
N LEU A 506 16.07 -5.16 -1.08
CA LEU A 506 16.39 -4.03 -0.21
C LEU A 506 16.64 -4.49 1.23
N ALA A 507 15.87 -5.44 1.75
CA ALA A 507 16.12 -6.01 3.08
C ALA A 507 17.49 -6.70 3.17
N LEU A 508 17.89 -7.43 2.13
CA LEU A 508 19.19 -8.12 2.09
C LEU A 508 20.35 -7.12 1.96
N LEU A 509 20.25 -6.14 1.07
CA LEU A 509 21.31 -5.15 0.85
C LEU A 509 21.44 -4.17 2.03
N GLU A 510 20.33 -3.79 2.67
CA GLU A 510 20.36 -3.01 3.91
C GLU A 510 21.09 -3.78 5.01
N LYS A 511 20.72 -5.06 5.22
CA LYS A 511 21.27 -5.88 6.30
C LYS A 511 22.72 -6.29 6.08
N PHE A 512 23.09 -6.69 4.86
CA PHE A 512 24.38 -7.34 4.59
C PHE A 512 25.30 -6.56 3.66
N GLY A 513 24.81 -5.50 2.99
CA GLY A 513 25.44 -5.03 1.76
C GLY A 513 25.48 -6.14 0.70
N GLY A 514 26.52 -6.13 -0.12
CA GLY A 514 26.75 -7.17 -1.12
C GLY A 514 26.05 -6.86 -2.45
N ILE A 515 25.62 -7.90 -3.15
CA ILE A 515 25.12 -7.85 -4.51
C ILE A 515 23.77 -8.58 -4.58
N TRP A 516 22.75 -7.93 -5.13
CA TRP A 516 21.54 -8.59 -5.59
C TRP A 516 21.65 -8.87 -7.08
N VAL A 517 21.28 -10.09 -7.48
CA VAL A 517 21.21 -10.51 -8.87
C VAL A 517 19.87 -11.20 -9.12
N ASP A 518 19.09 -10.70 -10.08
CA ASP A 518 17.89 -11.40 -10.53
C ASP A 518 18.25 -12.79 -11.09
N ALA A 519 17.41 -13.79 -10.81
CA ALA A 519 17.64 -15.20 -11.22
C ALA A 519 17.77 -15.44 -12.74
N THR A 520 17.44 -14.45 -13.58
CA THR A 520 17.61 -14.52 -15.04
C THR A 520 18.85 -13.78 -15.54
N VAL A 521 19.75 -13.35 -14.66
CA VAL A 521 20.98 -12.66 -15.05
C VAL A 521 22.08 -13.69 -15.30
N TYR A 522 22.65 -13.65 -16.49
CA TYR A 522 23.83 -14.41 -16.86
C TYR A 522 25.10 -13.61 -16.56
N ALA A 523 26.00 -14.15 -15.75
CA ALA A 523 27.25 -13.51 -15.33
C ALA A 523 28.45 -14.43 -15.67
N PRO A 524 29.11 -14.23 -16.83
CA PRO A 524 30.14 -15.14 -17.34
C PRO A 524 31.49 -15.06 -16.60
N LYS A 525 31.63 -14.16 -15.63
CA LYS A 525 32.86 -13.90 -14.86
C LYS A 525 32.52 -13.55 -13.41
N ALA A 526 33.53 -13.57 -12.55
CA ALA A 526 33.40 -13.13 -11.16
C ALA A 526 32.90 -11.68 -11.09
N LEU A 527 31.94 -11.42 -10.20
CA LEU A 527 31.30 -10.10 -10.09
C LEU A 527 32.10 -9.13 -9.21
N SER A 528 32.95 -9.64 -8.33
CA SER A 528 33.63 -8.87 -7.28
C SER A 528 34.38 -7.64 -7.79
N GLU A 529 35.26 -7.84 -8.78
CA GLU A 529 36.08 -6.78 -9.38
C GLU A 529 35.23 -5.75 -10.16
N PRO A 530 34.39 -6.13 -11.14
CA PRO A 530 33.60 -5.16 -11.90
C PRO A 530 32.58 -4.42 -11.02
N VAL A 531 32.02 -5.05 -9.99
CA VAL A 531 31.13 -4.38 -9.04
C VAL A 531 31.90 -3.39 -8.15
N GLY A 532 33.10 -3.75 -7.68
CA GLY A 532 33.96 -2.83 -6.95
C GLY A 532 34.31 -1.59 -7.77
N ALA A 533 34.65 -1.78 -9.06
CA ALA A 533 34.88 -0.69 -9.99
C ALA A 533 33.61 0.15 -10.24
N ALA A 534 32.43 -0.48 -10.33
CA ALA A 534 31.17 0.23 -10.55
C ALA A 534 30.71 1.04 -9.33
N LEU A 535 30.93 0.52 -8.12
CA LEU A 535 30.69 1.25 -6.87
C LEU A 535 31.59 2.49 -6.77
N GLY A 536 32.85 2.40 -7.21
CA GLY A 536 33.81 3.49 -7.08
C GLY A 536 33.91 3.98 -5.64
N ASP A 537 33.80 5.31 -5.47
CA ASP A 537 33.76 5.97 -4.15
C ASP A 537 32.36 6.00 -3.53
N GLY A 538 31.34 5.56 -4.27
CA GLY A 538 29.96 5.44 -3.80
C GLY A 538 29.73 4.22 -2.91
N ASP A 539 28.59 4.26 -2.23
CA ASP A 539 28.12 3.20 -1.35
C ASP A 539 27.12 2.25 -2.04
N PHE A 540 26.61 2.63 -3.20
CA PHE A 540 25.55 1.92 -3.90
C PHE A 540 25.74 1.95 -5.42
N PHE A 541 25.36 0.85 -6.06
CA PHE A 541 25.41 0.68 -7.50
C PHE A 541 24.12 0.07 -8.03
N ALA A 542 23.65 0.62 -9.16
CA ALA A 542 22.67 0.02 -10.03
C ALA A 542 23.01 0.37 -11.47
N PHE A 543 22.69 -0.53 -12.42
CA PHE A 543 22.69 -0.15 -13.83
C PHE A 543 21.67 0.97 -14.06
N ASN A 544 21.95 1.91 -14.96
CA ASN A 544 21.03 3.02 -15.23
C ASN A 544 20.80 3.32 -16.71
N TYR A 545 19.66 3.93 -17.01
CA TYR A 545 19.36 4.49 -18.33
C TYR A 545 19.99 5.88 -18.48
N HIS A 546 19.77 6.75 -17.49
CA HIS A 546 20.36 8.07 -17.33
C HIS A 546 20.07 8.59 -15.92
N GLY A 547 20.97 9.39 -15.34
CA GLY A 547 20.77 9.98 -14.01
C GLY A 547 20.35 8.92 -12.96
N PRO A 548 19.31 9.21 -12.14
CA PRO A 548 18.78 8.27 -11.14
C PRO A 548 17.74 7.28 -11.71
N TYR A 549 17.50 7.25 -13.02
CA TYR A 549 16.60 6.26 -13.62
C TYR A 549 17.33 4.93 -13.81
N ILE A 550 17.25 4.09 -12.79
CA ILE A 550 18.01 2.85 -12.66
C ILE A 550 17.33 1.65 -13.35
N SER A 551 17.94 0.48 -13.22
CA SER A 551 17.28 -0.82 -13.33
C SER A 551 17.58 -1.60 -12.05
N ASN A 552 16.54 -2.14 -11.40
CA ASN A 552 16.70 -2.77 -10.08
C ASN A 552 16.95 -4.29 -10.10
N TRP A 553 17.16 -4.89 -11.27
CA TRP A 553 17.42 -6.33 -11.43
C TRP A 553 18.86 -6.74 -11.04
N PHE A 554 19.75 -5.76 -10.88
CA PHE A 554 21.09 -5.94 -10.35
C PHE A 554 21.44 -4.71 -9.53
N LEU A 555 21.74 -4.92 -8.26
CA LEU A 555 22.07 -3.87 -7.31
C LEU A 555 23.31 -4.31 -6.53
N ALA A 556 24.13 -3.36 -6.09
CA ALA A 556 25.16 -3.64 -5.12
C ALA A 556 25.23 -2.52 -4.08
N ALA A 557 25.57 -2.87 -2.85
CA ALA A 557 25.68 -1.93 -1.75
C ALA A 557 26.89 -2.27 -0.88
N ARG A 558 27.62 -1.26 -0.41
CA ARG A 558 28.56 -1.42 0.69
C ARG A 558 27.78 -1.67 2.00
N PRO A 559 28.34 -2.42 2.96
CA PRO A 559 27.75 -2.49 4.29
C PRO A 559 27.54 -1.08 4.86
N GLY A 560 26.34 -0.80 5.36
CA GLY A 560 26.00 0.54 5.86
C GLY A 560 25.70 1.58 4.77
N SER A 561 25.35 1.17 3.54
CA SER A 561 24.96 2.11 2.49
C SER A 561 23.73 2.94 2.88
N TYR A 562 23.87 4.26 2.94
CA TYR A 562 22.76 5.18 3.21
C TYR A 562 21.68 5.09 2.13
N VAL A 563 22.07 4.95 0.86
CA VAL A 563 21.15 4.76 -0.28
C VAL A 563 20.26 3.53 -0.07
N ALA A 564 20.83 2.39 0.31
CA ALA A 564 20.07 1.16 0.56
C ALA A 564 19.08 1.33 1.74
N HIS A 565 19.51 1.99 2.82
CA HIS A 565 18.69 2.18 4.02
C HIS A 565 17.52 3.14 3.78
N LEU A 566 17.77 4.27 3.12
CA LEU A 566 16.73 5.25 2.79
C LEU A 566 15.72 4.67 1.80
N TRP A 567 16.18 3.97 0.77
CA TRP A 567 15.30 3.34 -0.22
C TRP A 567 14.43 2.25 0.41
N ARG A 568 15.00 1.42 1.29
CA ARG A 568 14.25 0.42 2.05
C ARG A 568 13.17 1.07 2.92
N ALA A 569 13.51 2.11 3.68
CA ALA A 569 12.56 2.82 4.55
C ALA A 569 11.39 3.42 3.73
N ALA A 570 11.68 4.10 2.63
CA ALA A 570 10.68 4.67 1.72
C ALA A 570 9.74 3.61 1.12
N MET A 571 10.31 2.51 0.61
CA MET A 571 9.52 1.40 0.07
C MET A 571 8.60 0.76 1.11
N TYR A 572 9.10 0.55 2.33
CA TYR A 572 8.32 -0.06 3.40
C TYR A 572 7.19 0.85 3.86
N LEU A 573 7.46 2.16 3.97
CA LEU A 573 6.46 3.13 4.37
C LEU A 573 5.37 3.32 3.30
N TRP A 574 5.73 3.30 2.01
CA TRP A 574 4.76 3.31 0.91
C TRP A 574 3.76 2.16 1.03
N TRP A 575 4.27 0.92 1.13
CA TRP A 575 3.40 -0.26 1.20
C TRP A 575 2.59 -0.31 2.50
N GLU A 576 3.11 0.21 3.60
CA GLU A 576 2.36 0.31 4.85
C GLU A 576 1.20 1.31 4.79
N LYS A 577 1.47 2.52 4.31
CA LYS A 577 0.49 3.62 4.37
C LYS A 577 -0.47 3.59 3.20
N ARG A 578 -0.02 3.19 2.00
CA ARG A 578 -0.81 3.18 0.77
C ARG A 578 -1.31 1.79 0.39
N GLY A 579 -0.53 0.73 0.67
CA GLY A 579 -0.93 -0.66 0.37
C GLY A 579 -1.22 -0.93 -1.11
N GLU A 580 -0.68 -0.13 -2.03
CA GLU A 580 -1.10 -0.15 -3.44
C GLU A 580 0.08 -0.06 -4.42
N LEU A 581 -0.16 -0.60 -5.62
CA LEU A 581 0.73 -0.48 -6.77
C LEU A 581 0.14 0.50 -7.79
N ILE A 582 0.61 1.76 -7.76
CA ILE A 582 0.16 2.77 -8.74
C ILE A 582 0.83 2.63 -10.11
N GLU A 583 2.04 2.04 -10.15
CA GLU A 583 2.74 1.71 -11.39
C GLU A 583 3.74 0.55 -11.17
N TYR A 584 3.89 -0.30 -12.20
CA TYR A 584 4.74 -1.48 -12.21
C TYR A 584 6.20 -1.23 -11.78
N PHE A 585 6.78 -0.09 -12.17
CA PHE A 585 8.16 0.29 -11.84
C PHE A 585 8.28 1.10 -10.53
N LEU A 586 7.33 0.95 -9.60
CA LEU A 586 7.28 1.67 -8.31
C LEU A 586 8.64 1.84 -7.63
N ALA A 587 9.42 0.76 -7.49
CA ALA A 587 10.73 0.83 -6.83
C ALA A 587 11.72 1.77 -7.54
N HIS A 588 11.69 1.81 -8.88
CA HIS A 588 12.54 2.69 -9.69
C HIS A 588 12.16 4.15 -9.46
N HIS A 589 10.85 4.42 -9.43
CA HIS A 589 10.33 5.77 -9.21
C HIS A 589 10.57 6.26 -7.78
N ILE A 590 10.50 5.38 -6.77
CA ILE A 590 10.89 5.75 -5.41
C ILE A 590 12.38 6.10 -5.35
N PHE A 591 13.26 5.32 -5.99
CA PHE A 591 14.69 5.64 -6.06
C PHE A 591 14.94 7.02 -6.70
N GLU A 592 14.30 7.27 -7.85
CA GLU A 592 14.38 8.55 -8.56
C GLU A 592 13.89 9.71 -7.69
N MET A 593 12.74 9.56 -7.04
CA MET A 593 12.21 10.63 -6.20
C MET A 593 13.04 10.88 -4.94
N LEU A 594 13.64 9.85 -4.34
CA LEU A 594 14.59 10.03 -3.23
C LEU A 594 15.82 10.84 -3.66
N TYR A 595 16.34 10.61 -4.87
CA TYR A 595 17.41 11.43 -5.43
C TYR A 595 17.03 12.92 -5.54
N HIS A 596 15.77 13.23 -5.86
CA HIS A 596 15.31 14.62 -5.96
C HIS A 596 14.93 15.26 -4.62
N LEU A 597 14.68 14.47 -3.58
CA LEU A 597 14.18 14.94 -2.29
C LEU A 597 15.25 14.93 -1.17
N ASP A 598 16.28 14.09 -1.30
CA ASP A 598 17.30 13.90 -0.27
C ASP A 598 18.71 14.15 -0.81
N ALA A 599 19.34 15.23 -0.34
CA ALA A 599 20.64 15.66 -0.81
C ALA A 599 21.78 14.67 -0.46
N ASP A 600 21.71 14.04 0.71
CA ASP A 600 22.70 13.03 1.12
C ASP A 600 22.60 11.78 0.22
N PHE A 601 21.37 11.35 -0.10
CA PHE A 601 21.13 10.25 -1.02
C PHE A 601 21.67 10.56 -2.43
N ALA A 602 21.39 11.75 -2.94
CA ALA A 602 21.91 12.19 -4.24
C ALA A 602 23.44 12.24 -4.26
N ALA A 603 24.05 12.80 -3.22
CA ALA A 603 25.49 12.91 -3.09
C ALA A 603 26.19 11.54 -3.03
N GLU A 604 25.65 10.58 -2.26
CA GLU A 604 26.21 9.22 -2.21
C GLU A 604 26.05 8.49 -3.55
N TRP A 605 24.87 8.59 -4.19
CA TRP A 605 24.66 8.04 -5.52
C TRP A 605 25.65 8.61 -6.53
N ASP A 606 25.92 9.92 -6.51
CA ASP A 606 26.78 10.62 -7.47
C ASP A 606 28.28 10.31 -7.36
N LYS A 607 28.73 9.70 -6.26
CA LYS A 607 30.11 9.20 -6.13
C LYS A 607 30.37 7.90 -6.91
N GLY A 608 29.30 7.16 -7.27
CA GLY A 608 29.41 5.89 -7.98
C GLY A 608 29.59 6.02 -9.49
N ASN A 609 30.23 5.04 -10.12
CA ASN A 609 30.41 5.04 -11.57
C ASN A 609 29.11 4.64 -12.29
N ARG A 610 28.75 5.40 -13.33
CA ARG A 610 27.54 5.14 -14.13
C ARG A 610 27.79 4.05 -15.17
N VAL A 611 27.09 2.93 -15.02
CA VAL A 611 27.13 1.82 -15.99
C VAL A 611 25.78 1.69 -16.67
N SER A 612 25.77 1.86 -18.00
CA SER A 612 24.52 1.80 -18.76
C SER A 612 23.89 0.41 -18.71
N THR A 613 22.57 0.37 -18.51
CA THR A 613 21.77 -0.86 -18.58
C THR A 613 21.62 -1.41 -20.00
N ARG A 614 21.89 -0.61 -21.05
CA ARG A 614 21.64 -1.01 -22.45
C ARG A 614 22.50 -2.19 -22.91
N PRO A 615 23.84 -2.20 -22.71
CA PRO A 615 24.66 -3.37 -23.03
C PRO A 615 24.24 -4.63 -22.27
N ALA A 616 23.86 -4.49 -21.00
CA ALA A 616 23.36 -5.60 -20.18
C ALA A 616 22.05 -6.24 -20.70
N HIS A 617 21.29 -5.53 -21.53
CA HIS A 617 20.08 -6.04 -22.19
C HIS A 617 20.31 -6.50 -23.63
N ALA A 618 21.50 -6.31 -24.20
CA ALA A 618 21.76 -6.64 -25.61
C ALA A 618 21.52 -8.12 -25.89
N LEU A 619 22.02 -9.01 -25.02
CA LEU A 619 21.79 -10.45 -25.15
C LEU A 619 20.31 -10.82 -24.99
N GLN A 620 19.56 -10.12 -24.13
CA GLN A 620 18.11 -10.34 -23.99
C GLN A 620 17.36 -10.13 -25.31
N VAL A 621 17.72 -9.09 -26.05
CA VAL A 621 17.10 -8.76 -27.33
C VAL A 621 17.46 -9.80 -28.39
N ALA A 622 18.72 -10.26 -28.39
CA ALA A 622 19.25 -11.20 -29.36
C ALA A 622 19.05 -12.68 -29.00
N MET A 623 18.53 -13.01 -27.80
CA MET A 623 18.56 -14.39 -27.28
C MET A 623 17.84 -15.43 -28.16
N LEU A 624 16.83 -15.02 -28.93
CA LEU A 624 16.10 -15.91 -29.85
C LEU A 624 16.64 -15.89 -31.29
N GLN A 625 17.63 -15.05 -31.58
CA GLN A 625 18.29 -15.00 -32.88
C GLN A 625 19.26 -16.18 -33.05
N PRO A 626 19.59 -16.57 -34.30
CA PRO A 626 20.63 -17.55 -34.58
C PRO A 626 21.94 -17.21 -33.88
N TYR A 627 22.63 -18.25 -33.42
CA TYR A 627 23.93 -18.15 -32.80
C TYR A 627 25.02 -17.95 -33.86
N GLU A 628 25.76 -16.86 -33.69
CA GLU A 628 26.92 -16.54 -34.51
C GLU A 628 28.07 -16.23 -33.55
N PRO A 629 29.16 -17.04 -33.52
CA PRO A 629 30.17 -16.98 -32.46
C PRO A 629 30.71 -15.57 -32.17
N GLU A 630 31.16 -14.84 -33.20
CA GLU A 630 31.71 -13.49 -33.02
C GLU A 630 30.66 -12.49 -32.53
N SER A 631 29.42 -12.62 -32.98
CA SER A 631 28.34 -11.76 -32.52
C SER A 631 27.97 -12.05 -31.07
N PHE A 632 27.96 -13.33 -30.68
CA PHE A 632 27.67 -13.75 -29.31
C PHE A 632 28.77 -13.30 -28.33
N GLU A 633 30.04 -13.43 -28.71
CA GLU A 633 31.18 -12.92 -27.92
C GLU A 633 31.08 -11.40 -27.72
N ARG A 634 30.76 -10.64 -28.79
CA ARG A 634 30.50 -9.19 -28.67
C ARG A 634 29.35 -8.86 -27.71
N LEU A 635 28.29 -9.66 -27.71
CA LEU A 635 27.19 -9.47 -26.76
C LEU A 635 27.66 -9.72 -25.32
N LEU A 636 28.42 -10.79 -25.08
CA LEU A 636 28.91 -11.16 -23.74
C LEU A 636 29.96 -10.20 -23.19
N THR A 637 30.81 -9.63 -24.04
CA THR A 637 31.86 -8.69 -23.63
C THR A 637 31.34 -7.27 -23.35
N GLY A 638 30.13 -6.93 -23.80
CA GLY A 638 29.54 -5.61 -23.61
C GLY A 638 29.11 -5.28 -22.18
N SER A 639 28.99 -6.26 -21.30
CA SER A 639 28.61 -6.07 -19.89
C SER A 639 29.14 -7.22 -19.02
N PHE A 640 29.40 -6.97 -17.73
CA PHE A 640 29.75 -8.03 -16.78
C PHE A 640 28.53 -8.85 -16.31
N ALA A 641 27.32 -8.34 -16.52
CA ALA A 641 26.06 -8.99 -16.18
C ALA A 641 25.03 -8.77 -17.30
N HIS A 642 24.31 -9.84 -17.65
CA HIS A 642 23.38 -9.86 -18.79
C HIS A 642 21.98 -10.24 -18.34
N LYS A 643 21.04 -9.28 -18.32
CA LYS A 643 19.67 -9.51 -17.87
C LYS A 643 18.86 -10.22 -18.94
N LEU A 644 18.44 -11.46 -18.71
CA LEU A 644 17.62 -12.23 -19.67
C LEU A 644 16.15 -12.30 -19.25
N ARG A 645 15.32 -12.93 -20.09
CA ARG A 645 13.91 -13.24 -19.80
C ARG A 645 13.63 -14.72 -20.01
N TYR A 646 12.81 -15.32 -19.15
CA TYR A 646 12.43 -16.75 -19.26
C TYR A 646 11.02 -16.96 -19.84
N LYS A 647 10.21 -15.89 -19.96
CA LYS A 647 8.87 -15.94 -20.54
C LYS A 647 8.96 -15.71 -22.05
N TYR A 648 8.83 -16.78 -22.82
CA TYR A 648 8.77 -16.80 -24.29
C TYR A 648 7.97 -18.02 -24.75
N GLN A 649 7.48 -18.02 -25.98
CA GLN A 649 6.76 -19.18 -26.53
C GLN A 649 7.78 -20.27 -26.88
N PRO A 650 7.59 -21.54 -26.48
CA PRO A 650 8.53 -22.62 -26.75
C PRO A 650 8.90 -22.76 -28.24
N GLN A 651 7.95 -22.49 -29.13
CA GLN A 651 8.12 -22.57 -30.59
C GLN A 651 9.07 -21.51 -31.15
N GLN A 652 9.35 -20.43 -30.40
CA GLN A 652 10.30 -19.39 -30.81
C GLN A 652 11.76 -19.80 -30.58
N VAL A 653 12.00 -20.86 -29.80
CA VAL A 653 13.36 -21.33 -29.49
C VAL A 653 13.83 -22.24 -30.60
N MET A 654 14.81 -21.77 -31.38
CA MET A 654 15.52 -22.59 -32.36
C MET A 654 16.69 -23.30 -31.68
N SER A 655 17.00 -24.54 -32.09
CA SER A 655 18.13 -25.32 -31.54
C SER A 655 19.47 -24.60 -31.72
N ASP A 656 19.57 -23.74 -32.73
CA ASP A 656 20.76 -22.96 -33.04
C ASP A 656 20.63 -21.49 -32.61
N SER A 657 19.73 -21.17 -31.69
CA SER A 657 19.61 -19.80 -31.15
C SER A 657 20.67 -19.53 -30.07
N ASN A 658 20.99 -18.24 -29.86
CA ASN A 658 21.86 -17.78 -28.76
C ASN A 658 21.43 -18.36 -27.40
N LEU A 659 20.12 -18.37 -27.12
CA LEU A 659 19.54 -18.96 -25.91
C LEU A 659 19.81 -20.45 -25.80
N ALA A 660 19.65 -21.21 -26.90
CA ALA A 660 19.85 -22.65 -26.87
C ALA A 660 21.32 -22.99 -26.60
N HIS A 661 22.25 -22.27 -27.23
CA HIS A 661 23.70 -22.41 -26.98
C HIS A 661 24.09 -21.98 -25.55
N LEU A 662 23.47 -20.92 -25.04
CA LEU A 662 23.65 -20.50 -23.65
C LEU A 662 23.20 -21.59 -22.67
N VAL A 663 22.00 -22.14 -22.85
CA VAL A 663 21.41 -23.16 -21.96
C VAL A 663 22.20 -24.47 -22.00
N ARG A 664 22.63 -24.92 -23.18
CA ARG A 664 23.48 -26.11 -23.32
C ARG A 664 24.91 -25.88 -22.82
N GLY A 665 25.40 -24.65 -22.88
CA GLY A 665 26.78 -24.32 -22.50
C GLY A 665 27.82 -24.70 -23.54
N ASP A 666 27.44 -24.78 -24.82
CA ASP A 666 28.29 -25.14 -25.96
C ASP A 666 28.71 -23.93 -26.82
N HIS A 667 28.51 -22.71 -26.31
CA HIS A 667 29.03 -21.49 -26.91
C HIS A 667 30.55 -21.35 -26.70
N ARG A 668 31.21 -20.65 -27.61
CA ARG A 668 32.63 -20.30 -27.48
C ARG A 668 32.74 -19.03 -26.63
N ILE A 669 33.65 -19.04 -25.66
CA ILE A 669 34.01 -17.87 -24.83
C ILE A 669 35.21 -17.17 -25.44
#